data_AF-A0A8B6FPF3-F1
#
_entry.id   AF-A0A8B6FPF3-F1
#
_cell.length_a   1.000
_cell.length_b   1.000
_cell.length_c   1.000
_cell.angle_alpha   90.00
_cell.angle_beta   90.00
_cell.angle_gamma   90.00
#
_symmetry.space_group_name_H-M   'P 1'
#
loop_
_entity.id
_entity.type
_entity.pdbx_description
1 polymer ?
#
loop_
_entity_poly.entity_id
_entity_poly.type
_entity_poly.pdbx_seq_one_letter_code
_entity_poly.pdbx_strand_id
1 'polypeptide(L)'
;MSSLYRDLDSDVSSTRIVRHSYNVYRGSSPSSQNRLESRIRELEDSLDSEREMRLRYEKQSAELTFQLDQMADRLEDAMGTSTTVSEVSRKREAEVNKVRKDLELSCAQFEATEQNMRRRHQEALNDLTDQLEHMGKSKSRAEKEKNQLIIEIDSLQAMNDGLQKSKMSADSKIDALEGSNSRLKAAVDDLTRQLNDSNLSKARLTQENFDLQHQVQELDGANAGLAKAKAQLQILCDDLKRNLDDESRQRQNLQVQLAAIQSDYDNLNARYEEESENASSLRAQLSSLSATYAALKTKYDKELMAKQEELEEIRRRLSIKIQELEDTCEQLRTRCNTLEKTKNKLTVEIREITIELENTQIIVQDLTKRNRQLENENAALQKRCDDLSAENGQLRNEKANLEAECARLKVANAELAEKNANLERENAGLQNALREANNELKAANRTINELTALKAQLEAERDNLASALRDTEEALRDAEAKLAAAQAALNQLRSEMEQRLREKDEEIDSIRKSSARAIDELQRTLVEVETRYKTEISRIKKKYETDIRELEGALDNANRANAEYLKQIKSLQNRNRELELQLEEATRQLDDTRNQLSVSERKRITIQQELEDARSLLEHAERARKNAENELGEVTVRLTEVQLQVTALTNDKRRMEADIAAMQSDLDDALNGQRAAEERADRLQAEVNRLADELRQEQDNYKNAESLRKQLEIEIREITVRLEEAEAFAQREGKRQIAKLQARIRDLENELEADQRRLREAAASARKFERQWKETVQASDEDRRQVAELTSITDQLTMKCKTYKRMIEEAEDVASITMNKYRKAQSLIDEAEQRADMAEKNLQTVRRSRSMSVSREVTRVVRV
;
A
#
# COMPACT_ATOMS: atom_id res chain seq x y z
N MET A 1 75.79 82.30 108.91
CA MET A 1 77.27 82.38 108.99
C MET A 1 77.59 83.81 109.37
N SER A 2 77.81 84.09 110.66
CA SER A 2 79.14 84.10 111.33
C SER A 2 79.97 85.31 110.88
N SER A 3 80.64 86.13 111.69
CA SER A 3 80.82 86.32 113.15
C SER A 3 81.95 87.38 113.30
N LEU A 4 82.14 87.95 114.51
CA LEU A 4 83.31 88.74 115.01
C LEU A 4 83.41 90.25 114.62
N TYR A 5 84.01 91.17 115.40
CA TYR A 5 84.11 91.38 116.89
C TYR A 5 84.86 92.71 117.24
N ARG A 6 84.49 93.43 118.33
CA ARG A 6 85.23 94.51 119.06
C ARG A 6 85.55 95.85 118.33
N ASP A 7 85.97 96.96 118.97
CA ASP A 7 85.79 97.66 120.29
C ASP A 7 87.02 98.60 120.54
N LEU A 8 86.91 99.54 121.50
CA LEU A 8 87.94 100.45 122.11
C LEU A 8 88.24 101.77 121.34
N ASP A 9 88.27 103.01 121.87
CA ASP A 9 88.15 103.68 123.21
C ASP A 9 89.46 104.34 123.80
N SER A 10 89.29 105.47 124.53
CA SER A 10 90.20 106.21 125.45
C SER A 10 91.30 107.25 125.01
N ASP A 11 91.03 108.56 125.26
CA ASP A 11 91.48 109.46 126.38
C ASP A 11 92.94 110.03 126.63
N VAL A 12 93.05 111.16 127.40
CA VAL A 12 94.21 111.78 128.16
C VAL A 12 95.27 112.72 127.44
N SER A 13 96.05 113.67 128.04
CA SER A 13 95.80 114.89 128.90
C SER A 13 97.08 115.77 129.26
N SER A 14 96.91 117.12 129.47
CA SER A 14 97.61 118.05 130.46
C SER A 14 98.99 118.79 130.33
N THR A 15 99.04 120.02 130.93
CA THR A 15 100.16 120.81 131.59
C THR A 15 101.25 121.59 130.78
N ARG A 16 101.98 122.68 131.22
CA ARG A 16 102.05 123.58 132.45
C ARG A 16 102.53 125.07 132.19
N ILE A 17 103.34 125.71 133.08
CA ILE A 17 103.74 127.18 133.19
C ILE A 17 105.19 127.37 133.75
N VAL A 18 105.95 128.47 133.48
CA VAL A 18 106.91 129.20 134.40
C VAL A 18 107.24 130.67 133.92
N ARG A 19 107.52 131.61 134.86
CA ARG A 19 108.01 133.03 134.71
C ARG A 19 109.49 133.20 135.10
N HIS A 20 110.15 134.34 134.77
CA HIS A 20 111.18 135.01 135.62
C HIS A 20 111.42 136.51 135.24
N SER A 21 112.04 137.30 136.13
CA SER A 21 112.26 138.76 136.00
C SER A 21 113.50 139.25 136.76
N TYR A 22 114.22 140.29 136.30
CA TYR A 22 115.22 141.03 137.10
C TYR A 22 115.36 142.51 136.68
N ASN A 23 115.60 143.39 137.67
CA ASN A 23 115.93 144.83 137.55
C ASN A 23 117.31 145.08 138.16
N VAL A 24 118.22 145.84 137.52
CA VAL A 24 119.32 146.58 138.17
C VAL A 24 119.59 147.91 137.44
N TYR A 25 120.10 148.90 138.17
CA TYR A 25 120.14 150.34 137.89
C TYR A 25 121.59 150.86 137.81
N ARG A 26 121.76 152.15 137.44
CA ARG A 26 122.87 153.08 137.81
C ARG A 26 124.09 153.23 136.86
N GLY A 27 123.94 154.09 135.85
CA GLY A 27 124.65 155.38 135.69
C GLY A 27 126.17 155.46 135.46
N SER A 28 126.57 156.11 134.35
CA SER A 28 127.83 156.86 134.23
C SER A 28 127.89 157.81 133.01
N SER A 29 128.24 159.09 133.26
CA SER A 29 128.73 160.14 132.33
C SER A 29 127.83 160.65 131.16
N PRO A 30 127.55 161.97 131.07
CA PRO A 30 126.69 162.58 130.03
C PRO A 30 127.18 162.41 128.58
N SER A 31 128.48 162.25 128.34
CA SER A 31 129.04 162.14 126.98
C SER A 31 128.82 160.77 126.33
N SER A 32 128.37 159.76 127.07
CA SER A 32 127.99 158.43 126.57
C SER A 32 126.56 158.37 126.06
N GLN A 33 125.68 159.23 126.59
CA GLN A 33 124.23 159.09 126.46
C GLN A 33 123.72 159.40 125.05
N ASN A 34 124.13 160.52 124.44
CA ASN A 34 123.71 160.91 123.08
C ASN A 34 124.06 159.88 122.00
N ARG A 35 125.10 159.06 122.21
CA ARG A 35 125.51 158.02 121.26
C ARG A 35 124.64 156.76 121.36
N LEU A 36 124.07 156.49 122.53
CA LEU A 36 123.13 155.39 122.76
C LEU A 36 121.71 155.76 122.32
N GLU A 37 121.26 156.99 122.59
CA GLU A 37 119.93 157.47 122.18
C GLU A 37 119.74 157.43 120.65
N SER A 38 120.77 157.76 119.86
CA SER A 38 120.71 157.63 118.39
C SER A 38 120.62 156.18 117.91
N ARG A 39 121.21 155.22 118.64
CA ARG A 39 121.18 153.80 118.28
C ARG A 39 119.89 153.11 118.73
N ILE A 40 119.24 153.62 119.77
CA ILE A 40 117.91 153.17 120.20
C ILE A 40 116.88 153.48 119.11
N ARG A 41 116.85 154.71 118.57
CA ARG A 41 115.92 155.08 117.48
C ARG A 41 116.04 154.21 116.23
N GLU A 42 117.26 153.91 115.77
CA GLU A 42 117.47 153.00 114.63
C GLU A 42 116.90 151.59 114.88
N LEU A 43 116.93 151.11 116.12
CA LEU A 43 116.39 149.80 116.50
C LEU A 43 114.87 149.83 116.68
N GLU A 44 114.30 150.95 117.12
CA GLU A 44 112.86 151.18 117.22
C GLU A 44 112.21 151.22 115.82
N ASP A 45 112.75 152.01 114.89
CA ASP A 45 112.29 152.07 113.49
C ASP A 45 112.36 150.69 112.81
N SER A 46 113.43 149.93 113.07
CA SER A 46 113.59 148.58 112.51
C SER A 46 112.55 147.60 113.07
N LEU A 47 112.24 147.66 114.37
CA LEU A 47 111.26 146.80 115.03
C LEU A 47 109.83 147.05 114.54
N ASP A 48 109.46 148.32 114.31
CA ASP A 48 108.14 148.65 113.79
C ASP A 48 107.97 148.25 112.31
N SER A 49 109.05 148.30 111.51
CA SER A 49 109.04 147.74 110.15
C SER A 49 108.82 146.21 110.13
N GLU A 50 109.41 145.49 111.10
CA GLU A 50 109.25 144.04 111.24
C GLU A 50 107.81 143.67 111.64
N ARG A 51 107.21 144.44 112.56
CA ARG A 51 105.80 144.28 112.97
C ARG A 51 104.84 144.49 111.80
N GLU A 52 105.07 145.51 110.98
CA GLU A 52 104.20 145.79 109.82
C GLU A 52 104.27 144.66 108.78
N MET A 53 105.47 144.13 108.51
CA MET A 53 105.67 142.99 107.62
C MET A 53 105.01 141.72 108.16
N ARG A 54 105.14 141.45 109.47
CA ARG A 54 104.50 140.30 110.11
C ARG A 54 102.97 140.35 110.00
N LEU A 55 102.35 141.51 110.22
CA LEU A 55 100.90 141.67 110.09
C LEU A 55 100.41 141.42 108.66
N ARG A 56 101.22 141.78 107.64
CA ARG A 56 100.92 141.46 106.23
C ARG A 56 101.00 139.96 105.98
N TYR A 57 102.03 139.27 106.47
CA TYR A 57 102.13 137.81 106.34
C TYR A 57 101.03 137.05 107.08
N GLU A 58 100.62 137.49 108.27
CA GLU A 58 99.51 136.87 109.01
C GLU A 58 98.18 137.00 108.26
N LYS A 59 97.88 138.17 107.65
CA LYS A 59 96.73 138.34 106.74
C LYS A 59 96.83 137.44 105.51
N GLN A 60 97.98 137.43 104.85
CA GLN A 60 98.20 136.65 103.62
C GLN A 60 98.10 135.14 103.88
N SER A 61 98.54 134.67 105.06
CA SER A 61 98.35 133.30 105.51
C SER A 61 96.88 132.97 105.72
N ALA A 62 96.12 133.82 106.41
CA ALA A 62 94.70 133.60 106.65
C ALA A 62 93.89 133.57 105.34
N GLU A 63 94.22 134.42 104.38
CA GLU A 63 93.58 134.46 103.06
C GLU A 63 93.93 133.22 102.22
N LEU A 64 95.17 132.71 102.31
CA LEU A 64 95.55 131.44 101.68
C LEU A 64 94.86 130.23 102.33
N THR A 65 94.66 130.23 103.66
CA THR A 65 93.87 129.18 104.34
C THR A 65 92.42 129.18 103.86
N PHE A 66 91.76 130.34 103.79
CA PHE A 66 90.39 130.44 103.26
C PHE A 66 90.27 129.99 101.80
N GLN A 67 91.27 130.29 100.96
CA GLN A 67 91.32 129.79 99.59
C GLN A 67 91.52 128.27 99.52
N LEU A 68 92.30 127.68 100.44
CA LEU A 68 92.47 126.23 100.56
C LEU A 68 91.16 125.54 100.96
N ASP A 69 90.47 126.06 101.97
CA ASP A 69 89.18 125.51 102.43
C ASP A 69 88.14 125.58 101.29
N GLN A 70 88.02 126.72 100.59
CA GLN A 70 87.13 126.84 99.43
C GLN A 70 87.48 125.87 98.28
N MET A 71 88.76 125.53 98.10
CA MET A 71 89.17 124.54 97.10
C MET A 71 88.91 123.10 97.57
N ALA A 72 88.95 122.84 98.88
CA ALA A 72 88.58 121.55 99.47
C ALA A 72 87.07 121.29 99.30
N ASP A 73 86.22 122.25 99.64
CA ASP A 73 84.75 122.17 99.46
C ASP A 73 84.40 121.87 97.98
N ARG A 74 85.03 122.59 97.05
CA ARG A 74 84.85 122.37 95.60
C ARG A 74 85.34 120.99 95.13
N LEU A 75 86.37 120.45 95.76
CA LEU A 75 86.86 119.11 95.45
C LEU A 75 85.88 118.05 95.96
N GLU A 76 85.29 118.23 97.13
CA GLU A 76 84.29 117.32 97.71
C GLU A 76 82.99 117.32 96.87
N ASP A 77 82.50 118.49 96.46
CA ASP A 77 81.39 118.62 95.49
C ASP A 77 81.70 117.97 94.13
N ALA A 78 82.92 118.14 93.62
CA ALA A 78 83.38 117.50 92.38
C ALA A 78 83.47 115.97 92.52
N MET A 79 83.85 115.46 93.70
CA MET A 79 83.86 114.03 93.99
C MET A 79 82.45 113.46 94.12
N GLY A 80 81.53 114.14 94.80
CA GLY A 80 80.12 113.73 94.91
C GLY A 80 79.37 113.73 93.57
N THR A 81 79.65 114.70 92.70
CA THR A 81 79.14 114.70 91.33
C THR A 81 79.78 113.60 90.46
N SER A 82 81.07 113.32 90.64
CA SER A 82 81.73 112.20 89.95
C SER A 82 81.16 110.83 90.33
N THR A 83 80.92 110.58 91.63
CA THR A 83 80.34 109.30 92.10
C THR A 83 78.92 109.10 91.59
N THR A 84 78.07 110.13 91.64
CA THR A 84 76.69 110.05 91.09
C THR A 84 76.67 109.81 89.58
N VAL A 85 77.55 110.46 88.80
CA VAL A 85 77.71 110.18 87.36
C VAL A 85 78.19 108.75 87.10
N SER A 86 79.09 108.21 87.93
CA SER A 86 79.56 106.82 87.84
C SER A 86 78.43 105.82 88.11
N GLU A 87 77.59 106.06 89.13
CA GLU A 87 76.43 105.21 89.42
C GLU A 87 75.37 105.25 88.32
N VAL A 88 75.08 106.43 87.76
CA VAL A 88 74.14 106.56 86.62
C VAL A 88 74.69 105.82 85.40
N SER A 89 75.99 105.90 85.14
CA SER A 89 76.64 105.16 84.04
C SER A 89 76.54 103.65 84.25
N ARG A 90 76.82 103.13 85.46
CA ARG A 90 76.64 101.70 85.78
C ARG A 90 75.20 101.22 85.63
N LYS A 91 74.21 102.02 86.07
CA LYS A 91 72.78 101.69 85.88
C LYS A 91 72.43 101.63 84.39
N ARG A 92 72.90 102.60 83.60
CA ARG A 92 72.69 102.65 82.15
C ARG A 92 73.35 101.47 81.42
N GLU A 93 74.56 101.08 81.81
CA GLU A 93 75.22 99.87 81.28
C GLU A 93 74.47 98.58 81.64
N ALA A 94 73.96 98.46 82.86
CA ALA A 94 73.14 97.34 83.28
C ALA A 94 71.82 97.27 82.49
N GLU A 95 71.15 98.39 82.26
CA GLU A 95 69.95 98.49 81.43
C GLU A 95 70.23 98.14 79.96
N VAL A 96 71.31 98.66 79.37
CA VAL A 96 71.72 98.33 77.99
C VAL A 96 72.02 96.84 77.84
N ASN A 97 72.72 96.23 78.80
CA ASN A 97 73.00 94.79 78.78
C ASN A 97 71.73 93.95 78.97
N LYS A 98 70.79 94.41 79.80
CA LYS A 98 69.48 93.77 79.94
C LYS A 98 68.69 93.83 78.63
N VAL A 99 68.55 95.02 78.02
CA VAL A 99 67.83 95.22 76.75
C VAL A 99 68.46 94.42 75.61
N ARG A 100 69.80 94.31 75.55
CA ARG A 100 70.48 93.43 74.58
C ARG A 100 70.10 91.96 74.77
N LYS A 101 70.10 91.47 76.02
CA LYS A 101 69.74 90.08 76.32
C LYS A 101 68.26 89.79 76.06
N ASP A 102 67.38 90.74 76.40
CA ASP A 102 65.94 90.65 76.12
C ASP A 102 65.69 90.66 74.59
N LEU A 103 66.47 91.44 73.82
CA LEU A 103 66.44 91.45 72.35
C LEU A 103 66.96 90.13 71.75
N GLU A 104 68.10 89.61 72.22
CA GLU A 104 68.65 88.31 71.78
C GLU A 104 67.67 87.17 72.04
N LEU A 105 67.03 87.14 73.21
CA LEU A 105 66.00 86.16 73.55
C LEU A 105 64.76 86.32 72.65
N SER A 106 64.35 87.56 72.36
CA SER A 106 63.23 87.83 71.46
C SER A 106 63.54 87.40 70.02
N CYS A 107 64.73 87.70 69.51
CA CYS A 107 65.20 87.23 68.20
C CYS A 107 65.23 85.70 68.13
N ALA A 108 65.79 85.02 69.13
CA ALA A 108 65.81 83.55 69.17
C ALA A 108 64.40 82.95 69.24
N GLN A 109 63.45 83.59 69.92
CA GLN A 109 62.03 83.19 69.90
C GLN A 109 61.39 83.42 68.52
N PHE A 110 61.68 84.53 67.85
CA PHE A 110 61.21 84.78 66.48
C PHE A 110 61.79 83.79 65.47
N GLU A 111 63.10 83.51 65.51
CA GLU A 111 63.73 82.49 64.66
C GLU A 111 63.15 81.09 64.92
N ALA A 112 62.92 80.71 66.18
CA ALA A 112 62.31 79.43 66.53
C ALA A 112 60.85 79.32 66.08
N THR A 113 60.07 80.41 66.17
CA THR A 113 58.68 80.43 65.66
C THR A 113 58.64 80.43 64.13
N GLU A 114 59.54 81.15 63.47
CA GLU A 114 59.66 81.15 62.01
C GLU A 114 60.07 79.76 61.49
N GLN A 115 61.07 79.11 62.09
CA GLN A 115 61.46 77.75 61.73
C GLN A 115 60.32 76.74 61.92
N ASN A 116 59.57 76.82 63.02
CA ASN A 116 58.40 75.97 63.24
C ASN A 116 57.29 76.24 62.21
N MET A 117 57.04 77.50 61.83
CA MET A 117 56.07 77.86 60.80
C MET A 117 56.52 77.38 59.41
N ARG A 118 57.79 77.58 59.03
CA ARG A 118 58.37 77.03 57.80
C ARG A 118 58.26 75.51 57.76
N ARG A 119 58.54 74.81 58.86
CA ARG A 119 58.41 73.35 58.97
C ARG A 119 56.96 72.89 58.79
N ARG A 120 56.00 73.53 59.48
CA ARG A 120 54.56 73.24 59.34
C ARG A 120 54.05 73.52 57.93
N HIS A 121 54.51 74.59 57.28
CA HIS A 121 54.16 74.87 55.89
C HIS A 121 54.76 73.85 54.93
N GLN A 122 55.99 73.38 55.17
CA GLN A 122 56.59 72.31 54.36
C GLN A 122 55.88 70.96 54.58
N GLU A 123 55.52 70.62 55.82
CA GLU A 123 54.70 69.45 56.15
C GLU A 123 53.34 69.53 55.41
N ALA A 124 52.62 70.65 55.51
CA ALA A 124 51.35 70.85 54.81
C ALA A 124 51.48 70.85 53.26
N LEU A 125 52.57 71.37 52.71
CA LEU A 125 52.84 71.32 51.26
C LEU A 125 53.14 69.89 50.78
N ASN A 126 53.84 69.09 51.59
CA ASN A 126 54.08 67.68 51.31
C ASN A 126 52.75 66.90 51.38
N ASP A 127 51.94 67.09 52.44
CA ASP A 127 50.63 66.46 52.58
C ASP A 127 49.69 66.79 51.40
N LEU A 128 49.68 68.06 50.94
CA LEU A 128 48.93 68.48 49.75
C LEU A 128 49.48 67.86 48.46
N THR A 129 50.80 67.66 48.36
CA THR A 129 51.43 67.01 47.21
C THR A 129 51.08 65.52 47.15
N ASP A 130 51.12 64.83 48.30
CA ASP A 130 50.72 63.42 48.41
C ASP A 130 49.22 63.24 48.15
N GLN A 131 48.37 64.18 48.59
CA GLN A 131 46.95 64.20 48.23
C GLN A 131 46.74 64.41 46.73
N LEU A 132 47.49 65.31 46.08
CA LEU A 132 47.43 65.52 44.64
C LEU A 132 47.90 64.28 43.85
N GLU A 133 48.96 63.60 44.29
CA GLU A 133 49.38 62.33 43.71
C GLU A 133 48.34 61.23 43.89
N HIS A 134 47.74 61.12 45.09
CA HIS A 134 46.69 60.15 45.37
C HIS A 134 45.46 60.40 44.49
N MET A 135 45.01 61.65 44.38
CA MET A 135 43.91 62.05 43.50
C MET A 135 44.24 61.83 42.03
N GLY A 136 45.48 62.05 41.59
CA GLY A 136 45.94 61.75 40.23
C GLY A 136 45.89 60.25 39.92
N LYS A 137 46.36 59.40 40.85
CA LYS A 137 46.30 57.93 40.73
C LYS A 137 44.84 57.42 40.77
N SER A 138 44.01 57.98 41.64
CA SER A 138 42.57 57.69 41.74
C SER A 138 41.83 58.05 40.44
N LYS A 139 42.05 59.27 39.92
CA LYS A 139 41.53 59.72 38.62
C LYS A 139 41.95 58.79 37.48
N SER A 140 43.21 58.39 37.42
CA SER A 140 43.69 57.46 36.37
C SER A 140 43.05 56.07 36.47
N ARG A 141 42.71 55.59 37.67
CA ARG A 141 41.92 54.35 37.85
C ARG A 141 40.49 54.54 37.37
N ALA A 142 39.81 55.61 37.81
CA ALA A 142 38.46 55.93 37.38
C ALA A 142 38.33 56.14 35.85
N GLU A 143 39.34 56.73 35.20
CA GLU A 143 39.40 56.86 33.74
C GLU A 143 39.56 55.50 33.04
N LYS A 144 40.34 54.58 33.61
CA LYS A 144 40.47 53.20 33.09
C LYS A 144 39.19 52.40 33.28
N GLU A 145 38.57 52.48 34.46
CA GLU A 145 37.29 51.84 34.78
C GLU A 145 36.18 52.38 33.88
N LYS A 146 36.10 53.71 33.68
CA LYS A 146 35.19 54.33 32.70
C LYS A 146 35.39 53.77 31.30
N ASN A 147 36.63 53.70 30.82
CA ASN A 147 36.91 53.19 29.47
C ASN A 147 36.58 51.69 29.34
N GLN A 148 36.81 50.90 30.40
CA GLN A 148 36.43 49.49 30.45
C GLN A 148 34.90 49.33 30.41
N LEU A 149 34.15 50.14 31.16
CA LEU A 149 32.69 50.16 31.14
C LEU A 149 32.14 50.60 29.78
N ILE A 150 32.80 51.52 29.07
CA ILE A 150 32.41 51.90 27.70
C ILE A 150 32.55 50.69 26.76
N ILE A 151 33.69 49.97 26.81
CA ILE A 151 33.91 48.75 25.99
C ILE A 151 32.87 47.67 26.34
N GLU A 152 32.51 47.52 27.60
CA GLU A 152 31.49 46.57 28.06
C GLU A 152 30.09 46.97 27.58
N ILE A 153 29.74 48.26 27.62
CA ILE A 153 28.51 48.81 27.06
C ILE A 153 28.44 48.57 25.55
N ASP A 154 29.50 48.86 24.80
CA ASP A 154 29.56 48.64 23.34
C ASP A 154 29.40 47.14 23.01
N SER A 155 30.04 46.26 23.80
CA SER A 155 29.91 44.80 23.66
C SER A 155 28.49 44.31 23.98
N LEU A 156 27.86 44.85 25.02
CA LEU A 156 26.47 44.52 25.39
C LEU A 156 25.47 45.05 24.37
N GLN A 157 25.71 46.23 23.78
CA GLN A 157 24.91 46.76 22.67
C GLN A 157 25.03 45.87 21.43
N ALA A 158 26.24 45.47 21.03
CA ALA A 158 26.43 44.55 19.91
C ALA A 158 25.76 43.18 20.16
N MET A 159 25.79 42.67 21.40
CA MET A 159 25.08 41.45 21.78
C MET A 159 23.56 41.63 21.75
N ASN A 160 23.05 42.77 22.22
CA ASN A 160 21.63 43.12 22.17
C ASN A 160 21.12 43.25 20.73
N ASP A 161 21.87 43.90 19.83
CA ASP A 161 21.55 44.00 18.40
C ASP A 161 21.53 42.61 17.72
N GLY A 162 22.45 41.72 18.13
CA GLY A 162 22.46 40.32 17.70
C GLY A 162 21.22 39.56 18.17
N LEU A 163 20.86 39.70 19.45
CA LEU A 163 19.64 39.11 20.04
C LEU A 163 18.38 39.69 19.39
N GLN A 164 18.34 40.98 19.09
CA GLN A 164 17.20 41.64 18.46
C GLN A 164 17.01 41.17 17.01
N LYS A 165 18.09 40.95 16.24
CA LYS A 165 18.03 40.28 14.92
C LYS A 165 17.57 38.83 15.03
N SER A 166 18.07 38.08 16.01
CA SER A 166 17.64 36.69 16.25
C SER A 166 16.16 36.64 16.65
N LYS A 167 15.68 37.60 17.46
CA LYS A 167 14.28 37.75 17.84
C LYS A 167 13.40 38.03 16.62
N MET A 168 13.72 39.03 15.80
CA MET A 168 12.95 39.31 14.57
C MET A 168 12.88 38.08 13.63
N SER A 169 13.96 37.28 13.55
CA SER A 169 13.94 36.04 12.78
C SER A 169 13.08 34.93 13.41
N ALA A 170 12.98 34.89 14.75
CA ALA A 170 12.09 33.98 15.47
C ALA A 170 10.63 34.43 15.33
N ASP A 171 10.33 35.71 15.53
CA ASP A 171 9.01 36.31 15.37
C ASP A 171 8.48 36.06 13.93
N SER A 172 9.30 36.31 12.89
CA SER A 172 8.93 36.01 11.50
C SER A 172 8.69 34.51 11.22
N LYS A 173 9.35 33.60 11.95
CA LYS A 173 9.06 32.16 11.88
C LYS A 173 7.78 31.80 12.62
N ILE A 174 7.49 32.46 13.74
CA ILE A 174 6.22 32.30 14.47
C ILE A 174 5.08 32.75 13.56
N ASP A 175 5.14 33.94 12.95
CA ASP A 175 4.13 34.43 11.99
C ASP A 175 3.91 33.44 10.84
N ALA A 176 4.99 32.86 10.28
CA ALA A 176 4.90 31.87 9.22
C ALA A 176 4.25 30.55 9.68
N LEU A 177 4.53 30.10 10.91
CA LEU A 177 3.93 28.90 11.51
C LEU A 177 2.48 29.14 11.92
N GLU A 178 2.13 30.31 12.45
CA GLU A 178 0.75 30.70 12.76
C GLU A 178 -0.08 30.83 11.48
N GLY A 179 0.47 31.42 10.42
CA GLY A 179 -0.14 31.45 9.09
C GLY A 179 -0.26 30.07 8.43
N SER A 180 0.59 29.11 8.78
CA SER A 180 0.45 27.71 8.35
C SER A 180 -0.62 26.96 9.17
N ASN A 181 -0.61 27.11 10.49
CA ASN A 181 -1.58 26.53 11.42
C ASN A 181 -3.01 27.04 11.13
N SER A 182 -3.15 28.32 10.82
CA SER A 182 -4.44 28.92 10.43
C SER A 182 -4.98 28.35 9.12
N ARG A 183 -4.11 28.12 8.12
CA ARG A 183 -4.47 27.43 6.87
C ARG A 183 -4.84 25.96 7.10
N LEU A 184 -4.12 25.25 7.98
CA LEU A 184 -4.43 23.87 8.33
C LEU A 184 -5.78 23.77 9.08
N LYS A 185 -6.07 24.69 10.01
CA LYS A 185 -7.39 24.77 10.66
C LYS A 185 -8.52 25.01 9.66
N ALA A 186 -8.36 25.99 8.76
CA ALA A 186 -9.34 26.25 7.72
C ALA A 186 -9.58 25.02 6.82
N ALA A 187 -8.54 24.26 6.48
CA ALA A 187 -8.66 23.01 5.73
C ALA A 187 -9.37 21.89 6.53
N VAL A 188 -9.12 21.79 7.84
CA VAL A 188 -9.83 20.84 8.72
C VAL A 188 -11.31 21.20 8.87
N ASP A 189 -11.64 22.48 9.01
CA ASP A 189 -13.02 22.95 9.08
C ASP A 189 -13.77 22.70 7.76
N ASP A 190 -13.11 22.88 6.61
CA ASP A 190 -13.70 22.60 5.30
C ASP A 190 -13.89 21.10 5.06
N LEU A 191 -12.90 20.26 5.37
CA LEU A 191 -13.05 18.80 5.34
C LEU A 191 -14.16 18.31 6.28
N THR A 192 -14.34 18.95 7.44
CA THR A 192 -15.43 18.65 8.38
C THR A 192 -16.80 19.01 7.80
N ARG A 193 -16.92 20.11 7.05
CA ARG A 193 -18.13 20.45 6.30
C ARG A 193 -18.41 19.44 5.19
N GLN A 194 -17.42 19.14 4.36
CA GLN A 194 -17.54 18.15 3.26
C GLN A 194 -17.96 16.76 3.79
N LEU A 195 -17.44 16.34 4.95
CA LEU A 195 -17.84 15.10 5.63
C LEU A 195 -19.31 15.14 6.09
N ASN A 196 -19.75 16.26 6.67
CA ASN A 196 -21.14 16.44 7.09
C ASN A 196 -22.10 16.45 5.90
N ASP A 197 -21.78 17.17 4.82
CA ASP A 197 -22.58 17.19 3.59
C ASP A 197 -22.65 15.81 2.93
N SER A 198 -21.55 15.06 2.93
CA SER A 198 -21.49 13.67 2.45
C SER A 198 -22.36 12.73 3.30
N ASN A 199 -22.36 12.89 4.63
CA ASN A 199 -23.23 12.13 5.52
C ASN A 199 -24.72 12.48 5.31
N LEU A 200 -25.04 13.75 5.05
CA LEU A 200 -26.40 14.22 4.76
C LEU A 200 -26.90 13.69 3.40
N SER A 201 -26.03 13.67 2.39
CA SER A 201 -26.28 13.04 1.09
C SER A 201 -26.51 11.53 1.23
N LYS A 202 -25.65 10.82 1.98
CA LYS A 202 -25.80 9.40 2.27
C LYS A 202 -27.11 9.08 2.98
N ALA A 203 -27.53 9.92 3.94
CA ALA A 203 -28.82 9.75 4.62
C ALA A 203 -30.01 9.90 3.64
N ARG A 204 -29.98 10.89 2.74
CA ARG A 204 -31.01 11.06 1.69
C ARG A 204 -31.06 9.87 0.75
N LEU A 205 -29.92 9.42 0.22
CA LEU A 205 -29.84 8.25 -0.66
C LEU A 205 -30.30 6.96 0.03
N THR A 206 -30.09 6.84 1.35
CA THR A 206 -30.58 5.69 2.13
C THR A 206 -32.11 5.72 2.25
N GLN A 207 -32.70 6.90 2.46
CA GLN A 207 -34.16 7.07 2.48
C GLN A 207 -34.78 6.80 1.10
N GLU A 208 -34.21 7.37 0.03
CA GLU A 208 -34.68 7.17 -1.34
C GLU A 208 -34.64 5.69 -1.75
N ASN A 209 -33.61 4.95 -1.32
CA ASN A 209 -33.50 3.50 -1.56
C ASN A 209 -34.56 2.70 -0.76
N PHE A 210 -34.91 3.13 0.45
CA PHE A 210 -36.01 2.55 1.23
C PHE A 210 -37.37 2.80 0.55
N ASP A 211 -37.61 4.03 0.08
CA ASP A 211 -38.83 4.42 -0.62
C ASP A 211 -38.99 3.64 -1.95
N LEU A 212 -37.89 3.48 -2.71
CA LEU A 212 -37.86 2.63 -3.91
C LEU A 212 -38.10 1.15 -3.60
N GLN A 213 -37.57 0.60 -2.51
CA GLN A 213 -37.86 -0.77 -2.08
C GLN A 213 -39.36 -0.96 -1.73
N HIS A 214 -39.97 0.02 -1.09
CA HIS A 214 -41.41 0.01 -0.82
C HIS A 214 -42.22 0.03 -2.13
N GLN A 215 -41.83 0.88 -3.08
CA GLN A 215 -42.49 0.99 -4.39
C GLN A 215 -42.36 -0.30 -5.21
N VAL A 216 -41.23 -1.01 -5.12
CA VAL A 216 -41.06 -2.36 -5.72
C VAL A 216 -42.01 -3.37 -5.07
N GLN A 217 -42.16 -3.39 -3.74
CA GLN A 217 -43.10 -4.28 -3.07
C GLN A 217 -44.56 -4.03 -3.45
N GLU A 218 -44.97 -2.76 -3.63
CA GLU A 218 -46.29 -2.40 -4.13
C GLU A 218 -46.52 -2.91 -5.57
N LEU A 219 -45.51 -2.75 -6.45
CA LEU A 219 -45.57 -3.23 -7.83
C LEU A 219 -45.58 -4.76 -7.92
N ASP A 220 -44.85 -5.47 -7.07
CA ASP A 220 -44.90 -6.93 -6.96
C ASP A 220 -46.27 -7.41 -6.44
N GLY A 221 -46.87 -6.70 -5.49
CA GLY A 221 -48.24 -6.93 -5.04
C GLY A 221 -49.26 -6.74 -6.17
N ALA A 222 -49.12 -5.68 -6.97
CA ALA A 222 -49.95 -5.41 -8.14
C ALA A 222 -49.77 -6.48 -9.23
N ASN A 223 -48.53 -6.90 -9.51
CA ASN A 223 -48.22 -8.00 -10.44
C ASN A 223 -48.81 -9.33 -9.99
N ALA A 224 -48.76 -9.66 -8.69
CA ALA A 224 -49.39 -10.84 -8.13
C ALA A 224 -50.93 -10.78 -8.27
N GLY A 225 -51.53 -9.59 -8.13
CA GLY A 225 -52.95 -9.34 -8.41
C GLY A 225 -53.31 -9.57 -9.89
N LEU A 226 -52.53 -8.98 -10.81
CA LEU A 226 -52.72 -9.14 -12.25
C LEU A 226 -52.51 -10.60 -12.70
N ALA A 227 -51.55 -11.32 -12.12
CA ALA A 227 -51.33 -12.73 -12.39
C ALA A 227 -52.55 -13.59 -11.98
N LYS A 228 -53.16 -13.31 -10.82
CA LYS A 228 -54.42 -13.95 -10.40
C LYS A 228 -55.58 -13.62 -11.33
N ALA A 229 -55.75 -12.35 -11.71
CA ALA A 229 -56.79 -11.93 -12.65
C ALA A 229 -56.61 -12.60 -14.03
N LYS A 230 -55.38 -12.68 -14.54
CA LYS A 230 -55.04 -13.42 -15.76
C LYS A 230 -55.40 -14.90 -15.67
N ALA A 231 -55.09 -15.56 -14.55
CA ALA A 231 -55.44 -16.97 -14.35
C ALA A 231 -56.97 -17.19 -14.31
N GLN A 232 -57.72 -16.28 -13.67
CA GLN A 232 -59.20 -16.32 -13.66
C GLN A 232 -59.80 -16.11 -15.06
N LEU A 233 -59.28 -15.14 -15.83
CA LEU A 233 -59.70 -14.91 -17.21
C LEU A 233 -59.34 -16.07 -18.14
N GLN A 234 -58.19 -16.73 -17.92
CA GLN A 234 -57.80 -17.93 -18.67
C GLN A 234 -58.79 -19.07 -18.45
N ILE A 235 -59.17 -19.34 -17.20
CA ILE A 235 -60.19 -20.35 -16.86
C ILE A 235 -61.52 -20.02 -17.57
N LEU A 236 -61.97 -18.75 -17.51
CA LEU A 236 -63.19 -18.30 -18.18
C LEU A 236 -63.12 -18.50 -19.71
N CYS A 237 -61.98 -18.21 -20.33
CA CYS A 237 -61.76 -18.44 -21.76
C CYS A 237 -61.77 -19.92 -22.13
N ASP A 238 -61.23 -20.79 -21.28
CA ASP A 238 -61.19 -22.23 -21.56
C ASP A 238 -62.55 -22.90 -21.33
N ASP A 239 -63.37 -22.40 -20.39
CA ASP A 239 -64.78 -22.80 -20.25
C ASP A 239 -65.65 -22.30 -21.42
N LEU A 240 -65.41 -21.08 -21.92
CA LEU A 240 -66.08 -20.58 -23.13
C LEU A 240 -65.72 -21.39 -24.39
N LYS A 241 -64.47 -21.86 -24.51
CA LYS A 241 -64.07 -22.79 -25.59
C LYS A 241 -64.79 -24.13 -25.49
N ARG A 242 -64.89 -24.71 -24.29
CA ARG A 242 -65.64 -25.96 -24.07
C ARG A 242 -67.10 -25.83 -24.50
N ASN A 243 -67.75 -24.73 -24.11
CA ASN A 243 -69.14 -24.46 -24.52
C ASN A 243 -69.26 -24.33 -26.06
N LEU A 244 -68.31 -23.68 -26.72
CA LEU A 244 -68.27 -23.57 -28.18
C LEU A 244 -68.05 -24.92 -28.88
N ASP A 245 -67.18 -25.78 -28.35
CA ASP A 245 -66.95 -27.13 -28.87
C ASP A 245 -68.20 -28.01 -28.71
N ASP A 246 -68.91 -27.91 -27.58
CA ASP A 246 -70.16 -28.64 -27.36
C ASP A 246 -71.32 -28.12 -28.23
N GLU A 247 -71.45 -26.80 -28.44
CA GLU A 247 -72.36 -26.24 -29.45
C GLU A 247 -72.00 -26.69 -30.87
N SER A 248 -70.71 -26.79 -31.20
CA SER A 248 -70.22 -27.28 -32.49
C SER A 248 -70.63 -28.75 -32.71
N ARG A 249 -70.46 -29.60 -31.70
CA ARG A 249 -70.91 -31.00 -31.70
C ARG A 249 -72.43 -31.12 -31.83
N GLN A 250 -73.21 -30.30 -31.11
CA GLN A 250 -74.67 -30.28 -31.23
C GLN A 250 -75.10 -29.89 -32.65
N ARG A 251 -74.46 -28.87 -33.24
CA ARG A 251 -74.69 -28.43 -34.62
C ARG A 251 -74.38 -29.53 -35.64
N GLN A 252 -73.28 -30.25 -35.44
CA GLN A 252 -72.88 -31.37 -36.29
C GLN A 252 -73.87 -32.55 -36.18
N ASN A 253 -74.36 -32.86 -34.97
CA ASN A 253 -75.42 -33.86 -34.77
C ASN A 253 -76.73 -33.46 -35.46
N LEU A 254 -77.14 -32.19 -35.35
CA LEU A 254 -78.32 -31.66 -36.06
C LEU A 254 -78.14 -31.70 -37.59
N GLN A 255 -76.93 -31.46 -38.10
CA GLN A 255 -76.62 -31.56 -39.52
C GLN A 255 -76.68 -33.00 -40.04
N VAL A 256 -76.25 -33.98 -39.24
CA VAL A 256 -76.41 -35.42 -39.56
C VAL A 256 -77.90 -35.82 -39.55
N GLN A 257 -78.69 -35.32 -38.61
CA GLN A 257 -80.14 -35.53 -38.60
C GLN A 257 -80.84 -34.90 -39.80
N LEU A 258 -80.43 -33.69 -40.21
CA LEU A 258 -80.95 -33.03 -41.42
C LEU A 258 -80.64 -33.87 -42.68
N ALA A 259 -79.41 -34.38 -42.81
CA ALA A 259 -79.00 -35.21 -43.94
C ALA A 259 -79.76 -36.55 -43.99
N ALA A 260 -80.07 -37.15 -42.84
CA ALA A 260 -80.92 -38.34 -42.77
C ALA A 260 -82.34 -38.05 -43.27
N ILE A 261 -82.97 -36.95 -42.81
CA ILE A 261 -84.31 -36.54 -43.24
C ILE A 261 -84.35 -36.18 -44.74
N GLN A 262 -83.27 -35.59 -45.28
CA GLN A 262 -83.15 -35.35 -46.72
C GLN A 262 -83.04 -36.66 -47.51
N SER A 263 -82.26 -37.64 -47.04
CA SER A 263 -82.22 -38.97 -47.67
C SER A 263 -83.58 -39.68 -47.62
N ASP A 264 -84.34 -39.55 -46.53
CA ASP A 264 -85.69 -40.11 -46.42
C ASP A 264 -86.68 -39.42 -47.38
N TYR A 265 -86.52 -38.10 -47.59
CA TYR A 265 -87.30 -37.33 -48.58
C TYR A 265 -86.98 -37.77 -50.02
N ASP A 266 -85.70 -37.90 -50.38
CA ASP A 266 -85.28 -38.34 -51.71
C ASP A 266 -85.73 -39.78 -52.01
N ASN A 267 -85.63 -40.68 -51.01
CA ASN A 267 -86.16 -42.04 -51.09
C ASN A 267 -87.69 -42.09 -51.29
N LEU A 268 -88.44 -41.11 -50.74
CA LEU A 268 -89.88 -41.01 -50.90
C LEU A 268 -90.28 -40.49 -52.29
N ASN A 269 -89.52 -39.53 -52.84
CA ASN A 269 -89.70 -39.07 -54.22
C ASN A 269 -89.41 -40.18 -55.24
N ALA A 270 -88.32 -40.93 -55.08
CA ALA A 270 -87.98 -42.05 -55.98
C ALA A 270 -89.10 -43.09 -56.06
N ARG A 271 -89.73 -43.42 -54.91
CA ARG A 271 -90.89 -44.33 -54.85
C ARG A 271 -92.15 -43.75 -55.50
N TYR A 272 -92.33 -42.43 -55.48
CA TYR A 272 -93.47 -41.77 -56.12
C TYR A 272 -93.35 -41.77 -57.66
N GLU A 273 -92.13 -41.64 -58.19
CA GLU A 273 -91.87 -41.75 -59.64
C GLU A 273 -92.00 -43.19 -60.15
N GLU A 274 -91.48 -44.17 -59.40
CA GLU A 274 -91.55 -45.61 -59.75
C GLU A 274 -93.00 -46.16 -59.79
N GLU A 275 -93.87 -45.71 -58.88
CA GLU A 275 -95.28 -46.14 -58.84
C GLU A 275 -96.11 -45.54 -60.02
N SER A 276 -95.66 -44.40 -60.57
CA SER A 276 -96.29 -43.70 -61.70
C SER A 276 -96.05 -44.41 -63.04
N GLU A 277 -94.83 -44.87 -63.29
CA GLU A 277 -94.49 -45.58 -64.54
C GLU A 277 -95.04 -47.02 -64.59
N ASN A 278 -95.00 -47.72 -63.45
CA ASN A 278 -95.51 -49.11 -63.35
C ASN A 278 -97.02 -49.23 -63.63
N ALA A 279 -97.82 -48.21 -63.29
CA ALA A 279 -99.26 -48.19 -63.57
C ALA A 279 -99.61 -48.11 -65.08
N SER A 280 -98.65 -47.74 -65.92
CA SER A 280 -98.83 -47.54 -67.37
C SER A 280 -98.32 -48.73 -68.20
N SER A 281 -97.25 -49.42 -67.77
CA SER A 281 -96.67 -50.55 -68.50
C SER A 281 -97.44 -51.87 -68.31
N LEU A 282 -97.95 -52.14 -67.09
CA LEU A 282 -98.67 -53.37 -66.73
C LEU A 282 -99.98 -53.59 -67.49
N ARG A 283 -100.58 -52.53 -68.06
CA ARG A 283 -101.80 -52.64 -68.89
C ARG A 283 -101.54 -53.18 -70.31
N ALA A 284 -100.30 -53.17 -70.79
CA ALA A 284 -99.99 -53.51 -72.19
C ALA A 284 -99.48 -54.96 -72.41
N GLN A 285 -98.84 -55.57 -71.41
CA GLN A 285 -98.10 -56.83 -71.59
C GLN A 285 -98.81 -58.10 -71.08
N LEU A 286 -99.90 -57.96 -70.32
CA LEU A 286 -100.61 -59.10 -69.70
C LEU A 286 -101.38 -60.01 -70.69
N SER A 287 -101.54 -59.59 -71.96
CA SER A 287 -102.47 -60.24 -72.91
C SER A 287 -101.83 -61.29 -73.83
N SER A 288 -100.51 -61.22 -74.11
CA SER A 288 -99.90 -62.02 -75.20
C SER A 288 -98.99 -63.19 -74.76
N LEU A 289 -98.36 -63.14 -73.58
CA LEU A 289 -97.41 -64.20 -73.14
C LEU A 289 -98.04 -65.39 -72.40
N SER A 290 -99.33 -65.35 -72.08
CA SER A 290 -100.02 -66.44 -71.34
C SER A 290 -100.10 -67.77 -72.13
N ALA A 291 -99.99 -67.73 -73.46
CA ALA A 291 -100.27 -68.89 -74.33
C ALA A 291 -99.07 -69.79 -74.68
N THR A 292 -97.82 -69.30 -74.56
CA THR A 292 -96.63 -70.02 -75.08
C THR A 292 -95.80 -70.72 -73.99
N TYR A 293 -95.99 -70.36 -72.72
CA TYR A 293 -95.23 -70.90 -71.58
C TYR A 293 -95.51 -72.39 -71.27
N ALA A 294 -96.70 -72.90 -71.64
CA ALA A 294 -97.16 -74.23 -71.21
C ALA A 294 -96.50 -75.43 -71.93
N ALA A 295 -95.88 -75.23 -73.10
CA ALA A 295 -95.46 -76.34 -73.97
C ALA A 295 -93.98 -76.79 -73.82
N LEU A 296 -93.13 -75.97 -73.20
CA LEU A 296 -91.67 -76.20 -73.16
C LEU A 296 -91.14 -76.78 -71.83
N LYS A 297 -91.96 -76.78 -70.77
CA LYS A 297 -91.54 -77.14 -69.41
C LYS A 297 -91.17 -78.61 -69.26
N THR A 298 -91.97 -79.53 -69.81
CA THR A 298 -91.92 -80.97 -69.50
C THR A 298 -90.76 -81.77 -70.11
N LYS A 299 -89.85 -81.13 -70.86
CA LYS A 299 -88.76 -81.82 -71.57
C LYS A 299 -87.37 -81.66 -70.94
N TYR A 300 -87.12 -80.59 -70.18
CA TYR A 300 -85.80 -80.30 -69.59
C TYR A 300 -85.63 -80.78 -68.14
N ASP A 301 -86.73 -81.04 -67.41
CA ASP A 301 -86.71 -81.37 -65.97
C ASP A 301 -85.99 -82.70 -65.62
N LYS A 302 -85.68 -83.57 -66.59
CA LYS A 302 -85.05 -84.88 -66.35
C LYS A 302 -83.53 -84.94 -66.55
N GLU A 303 -82.93 -83.97 -67.22
CA GLU A 303 -81.46 -83.94 -67.44
C GLU A 303 -80.73 -83.08 -66.40
N LEU A 304 -81.43 -82.14 -65.75
CA LEU A 304 -80.89 -81.21 -64.75
C LEU A 304 -80.56 -81.88 -63.40
N MET A 305 -81.41 -82.81 -62.94
CA MET A 305 -81.28 -83.43 -61.60
C MET A 305 -79.96 -84.19 -61.42
N ALA A 306 -79.51 -84.94 -62.45
CA ALA A 306 -78.26 -85.70 -62.40
C ALA A 306 -76.99 -84.83 -62.37
N LYS A 307 -77.08 -83.52 -62.68
CA LYS A 307 -75.96 -82.57 -62.61
C LYS A 307 -75.99 -81.69 -61.36
N GLN A 308 -77.09 -81.64 -60.62
CA GLN A 308 -77.17 -80.89 -59.36
C GLN A 308 -76.43 -81.60 -58.22
N GLU A 309 -76.54 -82.92 -58.11
CA GLU A 309 -75.95 -83.69 -56.98
C GLU A 309 -74.41 -83.60 -56.95
N GLU A 310 -73.72 -83.69 -58.10
CA GLU A 310 -72.26 -83.50 -58.19
C GLU A 310 -71.79 -82.09 -57.78
N LEU A 311 -72.60 -81.05 -58.07
CA LEU A 311 -72.25 -79.66 -57.78
C LEU A 311 -72.45 -79.31 -56.29
N GLU A 312 -73.44 -79.91 -55.63
CA GLU A 312 -73.68 -79.69 -54.20
C GLU A 312 -72.57 -80.28 -53.31
N GLU A 313 -72.00 -81.44 -53.67
CA GLU A 313 -70.92 -82.05 -52.89
C GLU A 313 -69.62 -81.24 -52.96
N ILE A 314 -69.27 -80.72 -54.15
CA ILE A 314 -68.11 -79.83 -54.34
C ILE A 314 -68.31 -78.51 -53.60
N ARG A 315 -69.52 -77.92 -53.64
CA ARG A 315 -69.87 -76.73 -52.85
C ARG A 315 -69.67 -76.95 -51.35
N ARG A 316 -70.06 -78.12 -50.82
CA ARG A 316 -69.91 -78.45 -49.39
C ARG A 316 -68.45 -78.49 -48.97
N ARG A 317 -67.58 -79.13 -49.75
CA ARG A 317 -66.14 -79.20 -49.47
C ARG A 317 -65.47 -77.83 -49.54
N LEU A 318 -65.82 -77.00 -50.53
CA LEU A 318 -65.29 -75.63 -50.64
C LEU A 318 -65.78 -74.73 -49.50
N SER A 319 -67.05 -74.84 -49.08
CA SER A 319 -67.60 -74.06 -47.95
C SER A 319 -66.89 -74.38 -46.63
N ILE A 320 -66.63 -75.66 -46.34
CA ILE A 320 -65.83 -76.06 -45.17
C ILE A 320 -64.42 -75.48 -45.25
N LYS A 321 -63.79 -75.51 -46.44
CA LYS A 321 -62.42 -74.99 -46.58
C LYS A 321 -62.33 -73.48 -46.47
N ILE A 322 -63.38 -72.75 -46.87
CA ILE A 322 -63.50 -71.30 -46.65
C ILE A 322 -63.61 -71.02 -45.15
N GLN A 323 -64.49 -71.73 -44.42
CA GLN A 323 -64.63 -71.56 -42.97
C GLN A 323 -63.31 -71.82 -42.22
N GLU A 324 -62.56 -72.89 -42.56
CA GLU A 324 -61.23 -73.15 -41.97
C GLU A 324 -60.25 -71.98 -42.20
N LEU A 325 -60.26 -71.38 -43.40
CA LEU A 325 -59.38 -70.26 -43.74
C LEU A 325 -59.82 -68.97 -43.04
N GLU A 326 -61.13 -68.71 -42.94
CA GLU A 326 -61.70 -67.59 -42.19
C GLU A 326 -61.36 -67.70 -40.69
N ASP A 327 -61.53 -68.87 -40.08
CA ASP A 327 -61.16 -69.13 -38.68
C ASP A 327 -59.66 -68.89 -38.42
N THR A 328 -58.78 -69.31 -39.35
CA THR A 328 -57.33 -69.01 -39.22
C THR A 328 -57.00 -67.53 -39.42
N CYS A 329 -57.71 -66.82 -40.29
CA CYS A 329 -57.59 -65.36 -40.43
C CYS A 329 -58.04 -64.62 -39.18
N GLU A 330 -59.11 -65.07 -38.52
CA GLU A 330 -59.64 -64.51 -37.27
C GLU A 330 -58.65 -64.74 -36.10
N GLN A 331 -58.01 -65.92 -36.04
CA GLN A 331 -56.93 -66.22 -35.10
C GLN A 331 -55.68 -65.36 -35.33
N LEU A 332 -55.31 -65.10 -36.60
CA LEU A 332 -54.19 -64.20 -36.92
C LEU A 332 -54.53 -62.73 -36.59
N ARG A 333 -55.77 -62.28 -36.85
CA ARG A 333 -56.23 -60.93 -36.47
C ARG A 333 -56.24 -60.71 -34.97
N THR A 334 -56.74 -61.67 -34.18
CA THR A 334 -56.71 -61.59 -32.72
C THR A 334 -55.28 -61.61 -32.17
N ARG A 335 -54.36 -62.34 -32.80
CA ARG A 335 -52.92 -62.31 -32.49
C ARG A 335 -52.24 -60.98 -32.85
N CYS A 336 -52.59 -60.36 -33.97
CA CYS A 336 -52.12 -59.00 -34.30
C CYS A 336 -52.64 -57.96 -33.30
N ASN A 337 -53.93 -58.01 -32.96
CA ASN A 337 -54.55 -57.12 -31.97
C ASN A 337 -53.92 -57.25 -30.57
N THR A 338 -53.52 -58.44 -30.14
CA THR A 338 -52.80 -58.61 -28.87
C THR A 338 -51.36 -58.09 -28.94
N LEU A 339 -50.66 -58.30 -30.07
CA LEU A 339 -49.34 -57.74 -30.30
C LEU A 339 -49.33 -56.20 -30.35
N GLU A 340 -50.34 -55.57 -30.97
CA GLU A 340 -50.50 -54.10 -30.95
C GLU A 340 -50.79 -53.57 -29.55
N LYS A 341 -51.60 -54.27 -28.74
CA LYS A 341 -51.81 -53.91 -27.34
C LYS A 341 -50.52 -53.99 -26.52
N THR A 342 -49.67 -55.02 -26.72
CA THR A 342 -48.36 -55.09 -26.07
C THR A 342 -47.38 -54.03 -26.56
N LYS A 343 -47.35 -53.73 -27.87
CA LYS A 343 -46.56 -52.64 -28.45
C LYS A 343 -46.95 -51.30 -27.83
N ASN A 344 -48.25 -51.02 -27.73
CA ASN A 344 -48.73 -49.76 -27.15
C ASN A 344 -48.40 -49.64 -25.67
N LYS A 345 -48.48 -50.72 -24.87
CA LYS A 345 -48.00 -50.73 -23.48
C LYS A 345 -46.51 -50.40 -23.39
N LEU A 346 -45.66 -51.12 -24.11
CA LEU A 346 -44.22 -50.87 -24.14
C LEU A 346 -43.88 -49.44 -24.61
N THR A 347 -44.67 -48.87 -25.54
CA THR A 347 -44.51 -47.49 -26.01
C THR A 347 -44.88 -46.46 -24.92
N VAL A 348 -45.83 -46.78 -24.04
CA VAL A 348 -46.17 -45.94 -22.88
C VAL A 348 -45.10 -46.05 -21.80
N GLU A 349 -44.69 -47.27 -21.44
CA GLU A 349 -43.62 -47.52 -20.46
C GLU A 349 -42.30 -46.86 -20.87
N ILE A 350 -41.92 -46.91 -22.16
CA ILE A 350 -40.75 -46.19 -22.67
C ILE A 350 -40.88 -44.66 -22.50
N ARG A 351 -42.07 -44.08 -22.71
CA ARG A 351 -42.29 -42.64 -22.50
C ARG A 351 -42.22 -42.25 -21.03
N GLU A 352 -42.79 -43.07 -20.14
CA GLU A 352 -42.74 -42.87 -18.69
C GLU A 352 -41.28 -42.90 -18.20
N ILE A 353 -40.50 -43.91 -18.59
CA ILE A 353 -39.06 -44.01 -18.28
C ILE A 353 -38.27 -42.84 -18.90
N THR A 354 -38.62 -42.36 -20.10
CA THR A 354 -37.96 -41.19 -20.71
C THR A 354 -38.22 -39.92 -19.88
N ILE A 355 -39.45 -39.72 -19.41
CA ILE A 355 -39.81 -38.58 -18.55
C ILE A 355 -39.14 -38.67 -17.17
N GLU A 356 -39.02 -39.86 -16.58
CA GLU A 356 -38.27 -40.06 -15.35
C GLU A 356 -36.76 -39.79 -15.52
N LEU A 357 -36.19 -40.18 -16.67
CA LEU A 357 -34.80 -39.87 -17.02
C LEU A 357 -34.58 -38.36 -17.19
N GLU A 358 -35.46 -37.65 -17.90
CA GLU A 358 -35.39 -36.19 -18.05
C GLU A 358 -35.51 -35.48 -16.69
N ASN A 359 -36.46 -35.88 -15.84
CA ASN A 359 -36.63 -35.33 -14.50
C ASN A 359 -35.41 -35.57 -13.60
N THR A 360 -34.86 -36.78 -13.60
CA THR A 360 -33.64 -37.08 -12.82
C THR A 360 -32.42 -36.32 -13.35
N GLN A 361 -32.34 -36.10 -14.67
CA GLN A 361 -31.28 -35.29 -15.29
C GLN A 361 -31.38 -33.81 -14.91
N ILE A 362 -32.60 -33.25 -14.80
CA ILE A 362 -32.84 -31.90 -14.25
C ILE A 362 -32.41 -31.81 -12.79
N ILE A 363 -32.81 -32.78 -11.95
CA ILE A 363 -32.42 -32.84 -10.53
C ILE A 363 -30.89 -32.89 -10.38
N VAL A 364 -30.19 -33.69 -11.20
CA VAL A 364 -28.72 -33.76 -11.21
C VAL A 364 -28.09 -32.41 -11.63
N GLN A 365 -28.64 -31.71 -12.62
CA GLN A 365 -28.15 -30.38 -13.00
C GLN A 365 -28.32 -29.35 -11.87
N ASP A 366 -29.46 -29.34 -11.19
CA ASP A 366 -29.72 -28.38 -10.12
C ASP A 366 -28.92 -28.69 -8.85
N LEU A 367 -28.74 -29.98 -8.50
CA LEU A 367 -27.79 -30.40 -7.46
C LEU A 367 -26.35 -30.00 -7.83
N THR A 368 -25.93 -30.13 -9.09
CA THR A 368 -24.59 -29.71 -9.55
C THR A 368 -24.40 -28.20 -9.45
N LYS A 369 -25.42 -27.40 -9.83
CA LYS A 369 -25.40 -25.94 -9.63
C LYS A 369 -25.33 -25.58 -8.14
N ARG A 370 -26.10 -26.27 -7.29
CA ARG A 370 -26.11 -26.04 -5.84
C ARG A 370 -24.77 -26.41 -5.19
N ASN A 371 -24.14 -27.50 -5.63
CA ASN A 371 -22.83 -27.89 -5.14
C ASN A 371 -21.76 -26.85 -5.51
N ARG A 372 -21.76 -26.35 -6.75
CA ARG A 372 -20.88 -25.24 -7.18
C ARG A 372 -21.12 -23.94 -6.41
N GLN A 373 -22.38 -23.63 -6.05
CA GLN A 373 -22.66 -22.49 -5.15
C GLN A 373 -22.04 -22.70 -3.78
N LEU A 374 -22.21 -23.87 -3.17
CA LEU A 374 -21.62 -24.20 -1.88
C LEU A 374 -20.08 -24.21 -1.92
N GLU A 375 -19.46 -24.72 -2.99
CA GLU A 375 -18.01 -24.65 -3.22
C GLU A 375 -17.51 -23.19 -3.29
N ASN A 376 -18.23 -22.32 -4.00
CA ASN A 376 -17.90 -20.89 -4.08
C ASN A 376 -18.10 -20.16 -2.74
N GLU A 377 -19.19 -20.45 -2.01
CA GLU A 377 -19.43 -19.91 -0.67
C GLU A 377 -18.34 -20.36 0.31
N ASN A 378 -17.92 -21.63 0.24
CA ASN A 378 -16.88 -22.20 1.10
C ASN A 378 -15.49 -21.61 0.75
N ALA A 379 -15.18 -21.41 -0.53
CA ALA A 379 -13.95 -20.72 -0.96
C ALA A 379 -13.92 -19.24 -0.52
N ALA A 380 -15.06 -18.54 -0.54
CA ALA A 380 -15.18 -17.18 -0.05
C ALA A 380 -15.02 -17.10 1.48
N LEU A 381 -15.57 -18.06 2.23
CA LEU A 381 -15.38 -18.18 3.67
C LEU A 381 -13.93 -18.52 4.04
N GLN A 382 -13.28 -19.42 3.31
CA GLN A 382 -11.87 -19.75 3.50
C GLN A 382 -10.98 -18.53 3.29
N LYS A 383 -11.13 -17.83 2.16
CA LYS A 383 -10.39 -16.58 1.90
C LYS A 383 -10.60 -15.56 3.02
N ARG A 384 -11.83 -15.41 3.52
CA ARG A 384 -12.13 -14.49 4.62
C ARG A 384 -11.48 -14.90 5.95
N CYS A 385 -11.29 -16.20 6.20
CA CYS A 385 -10.53 -16.68 7.35
C CYS A 385 -9.02 -16.39 7.21
N ASP A 386 -8.49 -16.50 5.99
CA ASP A 386 -7.09 -16.19 5.68
C ASP A 386 -6.84 -14.67 5.83
N ASP A 387 -7.73 -13.83 5.28
CA ASP A 387 -7.70 -12.36 5.40
C ASP A 387 -7.75 -11.93 6.89
N LEU A 388 -8.70 -12.46 7.69
CA LEU A 388 -8.81 -12.18 9.13
C LEU A 388 -7.61 -12.68 9.95
N SER A 389 -6.91 -13.72 9.47
CA SER A 389 -5.70 -14.24 10.10
C SER A 389 -4.50 -13.34 9.81
N ALA A 390 -4.39 -12.80 8.59
CA ALA A 390 -3.39 -11.81 8.22
C ALA A 390 -3.58 -10.49 8.99
N GLU A 391 -4.83 -10.00 9.09
CA GLU A 391 -5.20 -8.82 9.88
C GLU A 391 -4.84 -9.00 11.38
N ASN A 392 -5.15 -10.17 11.97
CA ASN A 392 -4.71 -10.50 13.33
C ASN A 392 -3.18 -10.49 13.49
N GLY A 393 -2.42 -10.92 12.47
CA GLY A 393 -0.97 -10.84 12.45
C GLY A 393 -0.46 -9.40 12.46
N GLN A 394 -1.07 -8.53 11.66
CA GLN A 394 -0.76 -7.09 11.60
C GLN A 394 -1.08 -6.40 12.92
N LEU A 395 -2.28 -6.60 13.47
CA LEU A 395 -2.70 -6.01 14.75
C LEU A 395 -1.81 -6.44 15.93
N ARG A 396 -1.26 -7.66 15.92
CA ARG A 396 -0.28 -8.12 16.92
C ARG A 396 1.06 -7.39 16.80
N ASN A 397 1.52 -7.13 15.57
CA ASN A 397 2.75 -6.38 15.32
C ASN A 397 2.58 -4.90 15.67
N GLU A 398 1.44 -4.28 15.32
CA GLU A 398 1.10 -2.91 15.71
C GLU A 398 1.02 -2.77 17.24
N LYS A 399 0.37 -3.73 17.92
CA LYS A 399 0.36 -3.78 19.38
C LYS A 399 1.78 -3.82 19.96
N ALA A 400 2.66 -4.66 19.43
CA ALA A 400 4.05 -4.74 19.90
C ALA A 400 4.83 -3.43 19.66
N ASN A 401 4.59 -2.76 18.53
CA ASN A 401 5.17 -1.44 18.24
C ASN A 401 4.67 -0.37 19.23
N LEU A 402 3.36 -0.34 19.51
CA LEU A 402 2.76 0.58 20.48
C LEU A 402 3.23 0.30 21.92
N GLU A 403 3.43 -0.96 22.30
CA GLU A 403 4.03 -1.32 23.59
C GLU A 403 5.49 -0.83 23.70
N ALA A 404 6.28 -0.94 22.63
CA ALA A 404 7.65 -0.42 22.56
C ALA A 404 7.69 1.12 22.57
N GLU A 405 6.77 1.80 21.89
CA GLU A 405 6.66 3.26 21.90
C GLU A 405 6.20 3.78 23.26
N CYS A 406 5.23 3.12 23.89
CA CYS A 406 4.81 3.42 25.27
C CYS A 406 5.96 3.25 26.28
N ALA A 407 6.85 2.25 26.08
CA ALA A 407 8.05 2.10 26.87
C ALA A 407 9.03 3.28 26.69
N ARG A 408 9.27 3.73 25.44
CA ARG A 408 10.10 4.93 25.18
C ARG A 408 9.51 6.19 25.79
N LEU A 409 8.20 6.40 25.65
CA LEU A 409 7.49 7.56 26.21
C LEU A 409 7.55 7.59 27.75
N LYS A 410 7.51 6.43 28.41
CA LYS A 410 7.75 6.33 29.87
C LYS A 410 9.16 6.77 30.27
N VAL A 411 10.19 6.41 29.51
CA VAL A 411 11.58 6.85 29.75
C VAL A 411 11.71 8.36 29.53
N ALA A 412 11.22 8.87 28.40
CA ALA A 412 11.24 10.31 28.10
C ALA A 412 10.47 11.14 29.15
N ASN A 413 9.35 10.63 29.66
CA ASN A 413 8.59 11.29 30.73
C ASN A 413 9.35 11.29 32.07
N ALA A 414 10.11 10.23 32.37
CA ALA A 414 10.98 10.21 33.55
C ALA A 414 12.13 11.24 33.44
N GLU A 415 12.76 11.35 32.27
CA GLU A 415 13.79 12.38 32.00
C GLU A 415 13.23 13.81 32.09
N LEU A 416 12.00 14.04 31.61
CA LEU A 416 11.31 15.33 31.74
C LEU A 416 10.93 15.64 33.20
N ALA A 417 10.50 14.64 33.97
CA ALA A 417 10.23 14.80 35.39
C ALA A 417 11.51 15.15 36.18
N GLU A 418 12.66 14.54 35.85
CA GLU A 418 13.95 14.89 36.46
C GLU A 418 14.40 16.31 36.08
N LYS A 419 14.23 16.72 34.81
CA LYS A 419 14.48 18.10 34.37
C LYS A 419 13.60 19.11 35.11
N ASN A 420 12.31 18.83 35.28
CA ASN A 420 11.42 19.68 36.08
C ASN A 420 11.87 19.76 37.55
N ALA A 421 12.22 18.64 38.18
CA ALA A 421 12.72 18.64 39.56
C ALA A 421 14.03 19.44 39.72
N ASN A 422 14.88 19.48 38.69
CA ASN A 422 16.07 20.33 38.68
C ASN A 422 15.73 21.82 38.50
N LEU A 423 14.81 22.16 37.59
CA LEU A 423 14.32 23.54 37.42
C LEU A 423 13.59 24.06 38.66
N GLU A 424 12.84 23.20 39.39
CA GLU A 424 12.21 23.57 40.66
C GLU A 424 13.23 23.88 41.76
N ARG A 425 14.33 23.11 41.84
CA ARG A 425 15.46 23.39 42.76
C ARG A 425 16.16 24.70 42.41
N GLU A 426 16.41 24.94 41.12
CA GLU A 426 17.05 26.17 40.63
C GLU A 426 16.17 27.40 40.88
N ASN A 427 14.87 27.31 40.61
CA ASN A 427 13.89 28.35 40.90
C ASN A 427 13.75 28.61 42.41
N ALA A 428 13.78 27.57 43.25
CA ALA A 428 13.84 27.74 44.71
C ALA A 428 15.13 28.43 45.17
N GLY A 429 16.27 28.12 44.56
CA GLY A 429 17.55 28.80 44.78
C GLY A 429 17.49 30.29 44.41
N LEU A 430 16.97 30.61 43.23
CA LEU A 430 16.78 31.98 42.74
C LEU A 430 15.79 32.77 43.61
N GLN A 431 14.71 32.14 44.09
CA GLN A 431 13.77 32.77 45.03
C GLN A 431 14.41 33.07 46.40
N ASN A 432 15.32 32.23 46.87
CA ASN A 432 16.05 32.48 48.11
C ASN A 432 17.08 33.62 47.93
N ALA A 433 17.86 33.62 46.84
CA ALA A 433 18.74 34.73 46.49
C ALA A 433 17.97 36.06 46.33
N LEU A 434 16.78 36.03 45.72
CA LEU A 434 15.89 37.19 45.62
C LEU A 434 15.39 37.67 47.00
N ARG A 435 15.11 36.76 47.95
CA ARG A 435 14.75 37.12 49.33
C ARG A 435 15.92 37.74 50.08
N GLU A 436 17.13 37.20 49.92
CA GLU A 436 18.37 37.72 50.52
C GLU A 436 18.65 39.14 50.01
N ALA A 437 18.69 39.34 48.68
CA ALA A 437 18.84 40.66 48.07
C ALA A 437 17.75 41.66 48.51
N ASN A 438 16.50 41.22 48.67
CA ASN A 438 15.43 42.07 49.21
C ASN A 438 15.61 42.41 50.70
N ASN A 439 16.23 41.54 51.49
CA ASN A 439 16.54 41.81 52.89
C ASN A 439 17.74 42.78 53.02
N GLU A 440 18.76 42.63 52.18
CA GLU A 440 19.87 43.58 52.05
C GLU A 440 19.36 44.96 51.58
N LEU A 441 18.48 45.02 50.58
CA LEU A 441 17.85 46.27 50.15
C LEU A 441 17.03 46.92 51.27
N LYS A 442 16.33 46.14 52.11
CA LYS A 442 15.64 46.66 53.30
C LYS A 442 16.61 47.17 54.37
N ALA A 443 17.76 46.53 54.55
CA ALA A 443 18.80 47.01 55.45
C ALA A 443 19.43 48.32 54.94
N ALA A 444 19.78 48.39 53.65
CA ALA A 444 20.29 49.59 53.00
C ALA A 444 19.30 50.76 53.10
N ASN A 445 18.00 50.52 52.89
CA ASN A 445 16.96 51.53 53.06
C ASN A 445 16.82 52.03 54.52
N ARG A 446 17.06 51.17 55.53
CA ARG A 446 17.12 51.61 56.93
C ARG A 446 18.31 52.53 57.17
N THR A 447 19.51 52.15 56.70
CA THR A 447 20.69 53.01 56.84
C THR A 447 20.57 54.32 56.06
N ILE A 448 19.91 54.32 54.89
CA ILE A 448 19.59 55.56 54.16
C ILE A 448 18.64 56.45 54.97
N ASN A 449 17.61 55.89 55.60
CA ASN A 449 16.68 56.66 56.44
C ASN A 449 17.38 57.22 57.70
N GLU A 450 18.24 56.44 58.34
CA GLU A 450 19.06 56.87 59.49
C GLU A 450 20.02 58.00 59.08
N LEU A 451 20.73 57.87 57.95
CA LEU A 451 21.58 58.92 57.39
C LEU A 451 20.78 60.17 56.97
N THR A 452 19.55 60.01 56.50
CA THR A 452 18.67 61.13 56.13
C THR A 452 18.19 61.88 57.37
N ALA A 453 17.87 61.17 58.46
CA ALA A 453 17.54 61.77 59.75
C ALA A 453 18.75 62.50 60.35
N LEU A 454 19.94 61.89 60.32
CA LEU A 454 21.18 62.51 60.77
C LEU A 454 21.53 63.76 59.96
N LYS A 455 21.34 63.72 58.63
CA LYS A 455 21.50 64.88 57.76
C LYS A 455 20.54 66.01 58.14
N ALA A 456 19.26 65.72 58.35
CA ALA A 456 18.28 66.73 58.76
C ALA A 456 18.62 67.36 60.12
N GLN A 457 19.17 66.57 61.06
CA GLN A 457 19.67 67.07 62.34
C GLN A 457 20.88 68.00 62.14
N LEU A 458 21.86 67.62 61.31
CA LEU A 458 23.02 68.46 61.01
C LEU A 458 22.66 69.74 60.23
N GLU A 459 21.64 69.70 59.37
CA GLU A 459 21.10 70.89 58.70
C GLU A 459 20.40 71.84 59.69
N ALA A 460 19.68 71.30 60.68
CA ALA A 460 19.11 72.10 61.78
C ALA A 460 20.20 72.69 62.70
N GLU A 461 21.26 71.94 63.02
CA GLU A 461 22.41 72.45 63.79
C GLU A 461 23.15 73.56 63.02
N ARG A 462 23.34 73.41 61.70
CA ARG A 462 23.86 74.47 60.82
C ARG A 462 23.01 75.73 60.88
N ASP A 463 21.69 75.60 60.77
CA ASP A 463 20.80 76.77 60.72
C ASP A 463 20.69 77.47 62.08
N ASN A 464 20.75 76.73 63.19
CA ASN A 464 20.89 77.29 64.53
C ASN A 464 22.20 78.06 64.70
N LEU A 465 23.33 77.51 64.22
CA LEU A 465 24.63 78.19 64.23
C LEU A 465 24.64 79.43 63.32
N ALA A 466 23.96 79.38 62.17
CA ALA A 466 23.81 80.53 61.27
C ALA A 466 22.93 81.64 61.88
N SER A 467 21.91 81.29 62.67
CA SER A 467 21.13 82.26 63.46
C SER A 467 22.01 82.90 64.54
N ALA A 468 22.69 82.09 65.35
CA ALA A 468 23.58 82.59 66.40
C ALA A 468 24.71 83.48 65.84
N LEU A 469 25.23 83.17 64.65
CA LEU A 469 26.20 84.02 63.96
C LEU A 469 25.58 85.38 63.61
N ARG A 470 24.38 85.44 63.04
CA ARG A 470 23.68 86.71 62.74
C ARG A 470 23.42 87.52 64.01
N ASP A 471 23.00 86.88 65.09
CA ASP A 471 22.77 87.56 66.37
C ASP A 471 24.08 88.18 66.91
N THR A 472 25.23 87.51 66.71
CA THR A 472 26.55 88.09 67.05
C THR A 472 27.02 89.17 66.07
N GLU A 473 26.69 89.10 64.78
CA GLU A 473 26.95 90.14 63.79
C GLU A 473 26.10 91.39 64.04
N GLU A 474 24.86 91.22 64.48
CA GLU A 474 23.97 92.31 64.86
C GLU A 474 24.44 92.97 66.17
N ALA A 475 24.84 92.17 67.18
CA ALA A 475 25.48 92.68 68.38
C ALA A 475 26.81 93.43 68.11
N LEU A 476 27.59 92.99 67.10
CA LEU A 476 28.79 93.68 66.65
C LEU A 476 28.45 95.04 66.01
N ARG A 477 27.46 95.09 65.10
CA ARG A 477 26.98 96.36 64.52
C ARG A 477 26.45 97.32 65.59
N ASP A 478 25.79 96.80 66.60
CA ASP A 478 25.26 97.58 67.72
C ASP A 478 26.40 98.15 68.61
N ALA A 479 27.53 97.44 68.72
CA ALA A 479 28.74 97.92 69.36
C ALA A 479 29.48 98.97 68.50
N GLU A 480 29.56 98.79 67.18
CA GLU A 480 30.12 99.75 66.23
C GLU A 480 29.30 101.06 66.20
N ALA A 481 27.97 100.97 66.23
CA ALA A 481 27.07 102.12 66.34
C ALA A 481 27.28 102.91 67.65
N LYS A 482 27.48 102.21 68.77
CA LYS A 482 27.81 102.83 70.08
C LYS A 482 29.18 103.50 70.06
N LEU A 483 30.17 102.93 69.37
CA LEU A 483 31.49 103.55 69.18
C LEU A 483 31.39 104.84 68.34
N ALA A 484 30.63 104.83 67.25
CA ALA A 484 30.38 106.02 66.43
C ALA A 484 29.63 107.11 67.23
N ALA A 485 28.64 106.74 68.04
CA ALA A 485 27.94 107.68 68.92
C ALA A 485 28.87 108.30 69.98
N ALA A 486 29.78 107.53 70.57
CA ALA A 486 30.78 108.03 71.51
C ALA A 486 31.76 109.02 70.84
N GLN A 487 32.17 108.75 69.59
CA GLN A 487 33.00 109.66 68.80
C GLN A 487 32.26 110.96 68.42
N ALA A 488 30.96 110.90 68.15
CA ALA A 488 30.12 112.08 67.92
C ALA A 488 29.98 112.96 69.18
N ALA A 489 29.69 112.35 70.33
CA ALA A 489 29.57 113.05 71.62
C ALA A 489 30.86 113.80 72.02
N LEU A 490 32.03 113.23 71.74
CA LEU A 490 33.33 113.84 72.03
C LEU A 490 33.60 115.09 71.16
N ASN A 491 33.05 115.14 69.95
CA ASN A 491 33.10 116.33 69.10
C ASN A 491 32.08 117.40 69.52
N GLN A 492 30.89 117.01 69.98
CA GLN A 492 29.86 117.94 70.44
C GLN A 492 30.29 118.68 71.72
N LEU A 493 30.97 117.99 72.65
CA LEU A 493 31.49 118.56 73.90
C LEU A 493 32.55 119.66 73.69
N ARG A 494 33.15 119.74 72.48
CA ARG A 494 34.02 120.86 72.08
C ARG A 494 33.24 122.11 71.66
N SER A 495 32.08 121.94 71.02
CA SER A 495 31.24 123.06 70.56
C SER A 495 30.48 123.74 71.71
N GLU A 496 30.08 122.99 72.74
CA GLU A 496 29.27 123.50 73.86
C GLU A 496 30.06 124.43 74.81
N MET A 497 31.39 124.35 74.80
CA MET A 497 32.26 125.26 75.57
C MET A 497 32.36 126.68 74.95
N GLU A 498 32.19 126.81 73.64
CA GLU A 498 32.28 128.12 72.94
C GLU A 498 30.98 128.92 73.02
N GLN A 499 29.83 128.25 73.16
CA GLN A 499 28.51 128.91 73.18
C GLN A 499 28.16 129.53 74.54
N ARG A 500 28.55 128.89 75.66
CA ARG A 500 28.32 129.39 77.04
C ARG A 500 28.94 130.76 77.35
N LEU A 501 29.79 131.28 76.47
CA LEU A 501 30.44 132.59 76.60
C LEU A 501 29.59 133.76 76.05
N ARG A 502 28.53 133.49 75.26
CA ARG A 502 27.70 134.54 74.64
C ARG A 502 26.34 134.76 75.31
N GLU A 503 25.81 133.73 75.98
CA GLU A 503 24.50 133.77 76.65
C GLU A 503 24.51 134.60 77.96
N LYS A 504 25.65 135.21 78.32
CA LYS A 504 25.80 136.07 79.52
C LYS A 504 25.56 137.56 79.29
N ASP A 505 25.52 138.03 78.05
CA ASP A 505 25.44 139.47 77.75
C ASP A 505 24.01 140.00 77.46
N GLU A 506 23.04 139.12 77.18
CA GLU A 506 21.70 139.53 76.70
C GLU A 506 20.60 139.63 77.79
N GLU A 507 20.85 139.20 79.03
CA GLU A 507 19.86 139.26 80.15
C GLU A 507 19.52 140.70 80.63
N ILE A 508 20.21 141.73 80.14
CA ILE A 508 20.11 143.11 80.69
C ILE A 508 18.96 143.95 80.08
N ASP A 509 18.54 143.70 78.84
CA ASP A 509 17.71 144.66 78.08
C ASP A 509 16.17 144.41 78.16
N SER A 510 15.75 143.35 78.87
CA SER A 510 14.33 142.95 78.98
C SER A 510 13.46 143.90 79.85
N ILE A 511 14.07 144.81 80.62
CA ILE A 511 13.37 145.57 81.68
C ILE A 511 13.20 147.05 81.27
N ARG A 512 12.04 147.42 80.66
CA ARG A 512 11.22 148.63 81.03
C ARG A 512 10.00 148.97 80.11
N LYS A 513 8.86 148.35 80.41
CA LYS A 513 7.58 149.06 80.67
C LYS A 513 6.99 150.02 79.57
N SER A 514 6.63 149.54 78.38
CA SER A 514 5.73 150.29 77.45
C SER A 514 4.30 149.73 77.34
N SER A 515 4.04 148.55 77.92
CA SER A 515 2.88 147.68 77.64
C SER A 515 1.52 148.08 78.23
N ALA A 516 1.24 149.37 78.44
CA ALA A 516 0.12 149.81 79.31
C ALA A 516 -0.93 150.74 78.70
N ARG A 517 -0.88 151.07 77.39
CA ARG A 517 -1.78 152.08 76.78
C ARG A 517 -2.61 151.63 75.55
N ALA A 518 -2.47 150.38 75.10
CA ALA A 518 -3.06 149.92 73.84
C ALA A 518 -4.43 149.20 73.97
N ILE A 519 -4.95 149.04 75.19
CA ILE A 519 -6.05 148.09 75.46
C ILE A 519 -7.45 148.70 75.29
N ASP A 520 -7.64 150.00 75.53
CA ASP A 520 -8.98 150.61 75.56
C ASP A 520 -9.59 150.91 74.17
N GLU A 521 -8.78 150.99 73.10
CA GLU A 521 -9.28 151.29 71.73
C GLU A 521 -9.99 150.09 71.09
N LEU A 522 -9.64 148.86 71.48
CA LEU A 522 -10.06 147.63 70.80
C LEU A 522 -11.51 147.18 71.08
N GLN A 523 -12.15 147.69 72.13
CA GLN A 523 -13.49 147.22 72.52
C GLN A 523 -14.62 147.75 71.61
N ARG A 524 -14.35 148.78 70.79
CA ARG A 524 -15.40 149.46 70.00
C ARG A 524 -15.66 148.85 68.62
N THR A 525 -14.67 148.19 68.03
CA THR A 525 -14.75 147.61 66.67
C THR A 525 -15.43 146.23 66.60
N LEU A 526 -15.61 145.56 67.74
CA LEU A 526 -16.05 144.16 67.78
C LEU A 526 -17.54 143.99 67.40
N VAL A 527 -18.40 144.91 67.81
CA VAL A 527 -19.87 144.78 67.72
C VAL A 527 -20.41 144.91 66.28
N GLU A 528 -19.75 145.69 65.42
CA GLU A 528 -20.22 145.89 64.04
C GLU A 528 -19.94 144.68 63.12
N VAL A 529 -18.96 143.84 63.49
CA VAL A 529 -18.50 142.70 62.68
C VAL A 529 -19.42 141.49 62.84
N GLU A 530 -19.91 141.20 64.05
CA GLU A 530 -20.72 140.01 64.35
C GLU A 530 -22.03 139.94 63.56
N THR A 531 -22.67 141.09 63.33
CA THR A 531 -23.98 141.15 62.67
C THR A 531 -23.93 140.74 61.19
N ARG A 532 -22.83 141.06 60.48
CA ARG A 532 -22.65 140.71 59.06
C ARG A 532 -22.37 139.23 58.84
N TYR A 533 -21.57 138.60 59.70
CA TYR A 533 -21.24 137.17 59.55
C TYR A 533 -22.46 136.26 59.78
N LYS A 534 -23.38 136.66 60.67
CA LYS A 534 -24.57 135.86 60.99
C LYS A 534 -25.53 135.69 59.80
N THR A 535 -25.66 136.72 58.95
CA THR A 535 -26.45 136.66 57.71
C THR A 535 -25.80 135.79 56.64
N GLU A 536 -24.47 135.86 56.48
CA GLU A 536 -23.76 135.09 55.44
C GLU A 536 -23.79 133.58 55.73
N ILE A 537 -23.54 133.19 56.99
CA ILE A 537 -23.64 131.79 57.45
C ILE A 537 -25.02 131.20 57.17
N SER A 538 -26.09 131.98 57.38
CA SER A 538 -27.47 131.54 57.15
C SER A 538 -27.78 131.27 55.67
N ARG A 539 -27.14 132.00 54.75
CA ARG A 539 -27.28 131.80 53.30
C ARG A 539 -26.52 130.56 52.83
N ILE A 540 -25.29 130.39 53.31
CA ILE A 540 -24.42 129.26 52.99
C ILE A 540 -25.06 127.94 53.47
N LYS A 541 -25.61 127.91 54.69
CA LYS A 541 -26.27 126.73 55.25
C LYS A 541 -27.40 126.20 54.36
N LYS A 542 -28.31 127.07 53.90
CA LYS A 542 -29.42 126.66 53.01
C LYS A 542 -28.94 126.09 51.67
N LYS A 543 -27.83 126.59 51.14
CA LYS A 543 -27.24 126.05 49.91
C LYS A 543 -26.77 124.61 50.15
N TYR A 544 -25.94 124.38 51.15
CA TYR A 544 -25.44 123.03 51.46
C TYR A 544 -26.56 122.05 51.84
N GLU A 545 -27.62 122.48 52.54
CA GLU A 545 -28.82 121.65 52.78
C GLU A 545 -29.56 121.24 51.50
N THR A 546 -29.40 121.99 50.41
CA THR A 546 -29.97 121.67 49.09
C THR A 546 -29.04 120.73 48.33
N ASP A 547 -27.75 121.09 48.25
CA ASP A 547 -26.71 120.29 47.60
C ASP A 547 -26.64 118.86 48.19
N ILE A 548 -26.80 118.71 49.52
CA ILE A 548 -26.82 117.39 50.19
C ILE A 548 -28.00 116.52 49.72
N ARG A 549 -29.22 117.08 49.61
CA ARG A 549 -30.40 116.31 49.18
C ARG A 549 -30.31 115.84 47.73
N GLU A 550 -29.71 116.66 46.87
CA GLU A 550 -29.47 116.29 45.46
C GLU A 550 -28.45 115.15 45.36
N LEU A 551 -27.38 115.19 46.16
CA LEU A 551 -26.39 114.12 46.24
C LEU A 551 -26.95 112.83 46.83
N GLU A 552 -27.78 112.91 47.87
CA GLU A 552 -28.49 111.75 48.45
C GLU A 552 -29.40 111.08 47.41
N GLY A 553 -30.18 111.88 46.66
CA GLY A 553 -31.03 111.37 45.58
C GLY A 553 -30.24 110.74 44.42
N ALA A 554 -29.09 111.32 44.06
CA ALA A 554 -28.20 110.75 43.04
C ALA A 554 -27.58 109.41 43.50
N LEU A 555 -27.17 109.31 44.77
CA LEU A 555 -26.61 108.11 45.37
C LEU A 555 -27.64 106.96 45.41
N ASP A 556 -28.88 107.26 45.81
CA ASP A 556 -29.96 106.27 45.87
C ASP A 556 -30.29 105.69 44.48
N ASN A 557 -30.31 106.55 43.45
CA ASN A 557 -30.51 106.12 42.06
C ASN A 557 -29.34 105.26 41.55
N ALA A 558 -28.08 105.65 41.84
CA ALA A 558 -26.90 104.87 41.49
C ALA A 558 -26.89 103.48 42.18
N ASN A 559 -27.28 103.42 43.45
CA ASN A 559 -27.37 102.16 44.20
C ASN A 559 -28.45 101.22 43.64
N ARG A 560 -29.61 101.74 43.22
CA ARG A 560 -30.66 100.94 42.56
C ARG A 560 -30.19 100.38 41.22
N ALA A 561 -29.58 101.22 40.37
CA ALA A 561 -29.03 100.77 39.09
C ALA A 561 -27.95 99.69 39.27
N ASN A 562 -27.06 99.85 40.25
CA ASN A 562 -26.04 98.85 40.58
C ASN A 562 -26.65 97.51 41.03
N ALA A 563 -27.70 97.55 41.86
CA ALA A 563 -28.42 96.35 42.28
C ALA A 563 -29.13 95.62 41.11
N GLU A 564 -29.60 96.35 40.11
CA GLU A 564 -30.17 95.78 38.88
C GLU A 564 -29.10 95.15 37.98
N TYR A 565 -27.98 95.86 37.75
CA TYR A 565 -26.85 95.30 37.01
C TYR A 565 -26.28 94.03 37.67
N LEU A 566 -26.17 93.98 38.99
CA LEU A 566 -25.74 92.77 39.72
C LEU A 566 -26.71 91.59 39.54
N LYS A 567 -28.03 91.83 39.43
CA LYS A 567 -29.00 90.78 39.08
C LYS A 567 -28.83 90.31 37.64
N GLN A 568 -28.63 91.24 36.71
CA GLN A 568 -28.42 90.94 35.29
C GLN A 568 -27.12 90.14 35.07
N ILE A 569 -26.04 90.50 35.75
CA ILE A 569 -24.76 89.76 35.73
C ILE A 569 -24.96 88.32 36.23
N LYS A 570 -25.66 88.10 37.35
CA LYS A 570 -25.95 86.75 37.85
C LYS A 570 -26.80 85.93 36.88
N SER A 571 -27.78 86.55 36.21
CA SER A 571 -28.59 85.90 35.18
C SER A 571 -27.73 85.45 33.99
N LEU A 572 -26.87 86.35 33.48
CA LEU A 572 -25.94 86.03 32.39
C LEU A 572 -24.89 84.98 32.78
N GLN A 573 -24.38 85.00 34.01
CA GLN A 573 -23.46 83.97 34.53
C GLN A 573 -24.11 82.58 34.58
N ASN A 574 -25.37 82.50 35.02
CA ASN A 574 -26.10 81.24 35.01
C ASN A 574 -26.38 80.77 33.57
N ARG A 575 -26.75 81.69 32.66
CA ARG A 575 -27.00 81.35 31.26
C ARG A 575 -25.74 80.88 30.54
N ASN A 576 -24.57 81.44 30.84
CA ASN A 576 -23.29 80.95 30.33
C ASN A 576 -23.00 79.53 30.83
N ARG A 577 -23.19 79.24 32.12
CA ARG A 577 -23.01 77.86 32.66
C ARG A 577 -23.93 76.84 32.02
N GLU A 578 -25.19 77.20 31.75
CA GLU A 578 -26.11 76.33 31.01
C GLU A 578 -25.61 76.04 29.59
N LEU A 579 -25.09 77.06 28.90
CA LEU A 579 -24.54 76.93 27.54
C LEU A 579 -23.22 76.14 27.51
N GLU A 580 -22.36 76.31 28.53
CA GLU A 580 -21.14 75.54 28.73
C GLU A 580 -21.48 74.05 28.90
N LEU A 581 -22.42 73.71 29.80
CA LEU A 581 -22.89 72.33 29.99
C LEU A 581 -23.51 71.73 28.72
N GLN A 582 -24.32 72.50 27.99
CA GLN A 582 -24.91 72.07 26.71
C GLN A 582 -23.83 71.82 25.63
N LEU A 583 -22.76 72.62 25.62
CA LEU A 583 -21.64 72.46 24.70
C LEU A 583 -20.79 71.22 25.05
N GLU A 584 -20.53 70.98 26.33
CA GLU A 584 -19.83 69.78 26.81
C GLU A 584 -20.62 68.51 26.47
N GLU A 585 -21.93 68.50 26.71
CA GLU A 585 -22.81 67.37 26.37
C GLU A 585 -22.85 67.12 24.85
N ALA A 586 -23.01 68.16 24.04
CA ALA A 586 -22.99 68.05 22.59
C ALA A 586 -21.63 67.54 22.05
N THR A 587 -20.52 68.00 22.65
CA THR A 587 -19.16 67.54 22.28
C THR A 587 -18.99 66.06 22.60
N ARG A 588 -19.45 65.62 23.78
CA ARG A 588 -19.42 64.20 24.17
C ARG A 588 -20.24 63.31 23.23
N GLN A 589 -21.46 63.72 22.88
CA GLN A 589 -22.30 62.99 21.92
C GLN A 589 -21.64 62.92 20.52
N LEU A 590 -20.94 63.98 20.13
CA LEU A 590 -20.22 64.05 18.85
C LEU A 590 -18.99 63.13 18.83
N ASP A 591 -18.26 62.99 19.94
CA ASP A 591 -17.15 62.04 20.04
C ASP A 591 -17.64 60.57 20.17
N ASP A 592 -18.74 60.32 20.88
CA ASP A 592 -19.39 58.99 20.92
C ASP A 592 -19.84 58.55 19.52
N THR A 593 -20.43 59.44 18.72
CA THR A 593 -20.84 59.15 17.34
C THR A 593 -19.65 58.99 16.38
N ARG A 594 -18.57 59.76 16.54
CA ARG A 594 -17.29 59.53 15.81
C ARG A 594 -16.68 58.16 16.13
N ASN A 595 -16.69 57.75 17.39
CA ASN A 595 -16.19 56.45 17.82
C ASN A 595 -17.03 55.32 17.19
N GLN A 596 -18.36 55.44 17.20
CA GLN A 596 -19.27 54.50 16.53
C GLN A 596 -19.02 54.44 15.01
N LEU A 597 -18.80 55.59 14.35
CA LEU A 597 -18.44 55.65 12.94
C LEU A 597 -17.12 54.91 12.67
N SER A 598 -16.06 55.16 13.45
CA SER A 598 -14.77 54.47 13.28
C SER A 598 -14.89 52.95 13.46
N VAL A 599 -15.70 52.48 14.42
CA VAL A 599 -15.98 51.05 14.59
C VAL A 599 -16.74 50.48 13.39
N SER A 600 -17.71 51.24 12.85
CA SER A 600 -18.47 50.85 11.65
C SER A 600 -17.58 50.78 10.40
N GLU A 601 -16.70 51.76 10.20
CA GLU A 601 -15.73 51.79 9.09
C GLU A 601 -14.74 50.62 9.16
N ARG A 602 -14.22 50.29 10.35
CA ARG A 602 -13.38 49.09 10.54
C ARG A 602 -14.13 47.82 10.16
N LYS A 603 -15.36 47.64 10.64
CA LYS A 603 -16.21 46.49 10.27
C LYS A 603 -16.45 46.43 8.76
N ARG A 604 -16.70 47.57 8.10
CA ARG A 604 -16.88 47.67 6.65
C ARG A 604 -15.62 47.22 5.89
N ILE A 605 -14.43 47.60 6.37
CA ILE A 605 -13.15 47.20 5.78
C ILE A 605 -12.95 45.68 5.95
N THR A 606 -13.18 45.14 7.15
CA THR A 606 -13.07 43.69 7.40
C THR A 606 -14.01 42.88 6.50
N ILE A 607 -15.30 43.25 6.42
CA ILE A 607 -16.28 42.59 5.54
C ILE A 607 -15.88 42.71 4.06
N GLN A 608 -15.25 43.81 3.66
CA GLN A 608 -14.76 43.98 2.29
C GLN A 608 -13.56 43.06 1.99
N GLN A 609 -12.64 42.86 2.95
CA GLN A 609 -11.55 41.89 2.83
C GLN A 609 -12.09 40.45 2.80
N GLU A 610 -13.03 40.09 3.68
CA GLU A 610 -13.70 38.78 3.68
C GLU A 610 -14.38 38.47 2.33
N LEU A 611 -14.97 39.49 1.67
CA LEU A 611 -15.55 39.36 0.33
C LEU A 611 -14.50 39.16 -0.77
N GLU A 612 -13.35 39.83 -0.67
CA GLU A 612 -12.25 39.71 -1.62
C GLU A 612 -11.54 38.33 -1.47
N ASP A 613 -11.35 37.86 -0.24
CA ASP A 613 -10.85 36.51 0.06
C ASP A 613 -11.82 35.42 -0.43
N ALA A 614 -13.12 35.57 -0.19
CA ALA A 614 -14.14 34.64 -0.68
C ALA A 614 -14.18 34.56 -2.22
N ARG A 615 -13.96 35.68 -2.92
CA ARG A 615 -13.82 35.69 -4.39
C ARG A 615 -12.56 34.96 -4.85
N SER A 616 -11.43 35.17 -4.17
CA SER A 616 -10.18 34.47 -4.48
C SER A 616 -10.30 32.95 -4.29
N LEU A 617 -10.95 32.52 -3.20
CA LEU A 617 -11.26 31.12 -2.93
C LEU A 617 -12.21 30.54 -4.00
N LEU A 618 -13.23 31.29 -4.43
CA LEU A 618 -14.14 30.86 -5.49
C LEU A 618 -13.40 30.66 -6.82
N GLU A 619 -12.57 31.61 -7.26
CA GLU A 619 -11.76 31.43 -8.47
C GLU A 619 -10.80 30.24 -8.37
N HIS A 620 -10.23 30.00 -7.19
CA HIS A 620 -9.34 28.85 -6.96
C HIS A 620 -10.13 27.53 -7.05
N ALA A 621 -11.31 27.47 -6.43
CA ALA A 621 -12.21 26.32 -6.50
C ALA A 621 -12.71 26.06 -7.92
N GLU A 622 -13.04 27.09 -8.71
CA GLU A 622 -13.42 26.94 -10.12
C GLU A 622 -12.26 26.41 -10.98
N ARG A 623 -11.02 26.88 -10.75
CA ARG A 623 -9.82 26.33 -11.41
C ARG A 623 -9.58 24.87 -11.01
N ALA A 624 -9.70 24.53 -9.73
CA ALA A 624 -9.56 23.16 -9.24
C ALA A 624 -10.65 22.23 -9.83
N ARG A 625 -11.91 22.68 -9.87
CA ARG A 625 -13.03 21.96 -10.49
C ARG A 625 -12.75 21.70 -11.98
N LYS A 626 -12.30 22.71 -12.72
CA LYS A 626 -11.97 22.57 -14.14
C LYS A 626 -10.82 21.62 -14.41
N ASN A 627 -9.82 21.57 -13.52
CA ASN A 627 -8.75 20.57 -13.60
C ASN A 627 -9.29 19.16 -13.35
N ALA A 628 -10.12 18.96 -12.32
CA ALA A 628 -10.76 17.69 -12.05
C ALA A 628 -11.72 17.23 -13.17
N GLU A 629 -12.43 18.16 -13.83
CA GLU A 629 -13.23 17.91 -15.03
C GLU A 629 -12.37 17.42 -16.21
N ASN A 630 -11.19 18.02 -16.41
CA ASN A 630 -10.24 17.57 -17.44
C ASN A 630 -9.66 16.19 -17.11
N GLU A 631 -9.21 15.95 -15.87
CA GLU A 631 -8.70 14.66 -15.40
C GLU A 631 -9.76 13.55 -15.54
N LEU A 632 -11.02 13.85 -15.19
CA LEU A 632 -12.15 12.94 -15.42
C LEU A 632 -12.36 12.63 -16.90
N GLY A 633 -12.21 13.64 -17.77
CA GLY A 633 -12.23 13.48 -19.23
C GLY A 633 -11.13 12.53 -19.72
N GLU A 634 -9.88 12.75 -19.30
CA GLU A 634 -8.74 11.88 -19.64
C GLU A 634 -8.94 10.44 -19.15
N VAL A 635 -9.40 10.26 -17.90
CA VAL A 635 -9.72 8.95 -17.34
C VAL A 635 -10.86 8.26 -18.10
N THR A 636 -11.86 9.01 -18.56
CA THR A 636 -12.97 8.47 -19.36
C THR A 636 -12.51 8.01 -20.75
N VAL A 637 -11.61 8.76 -21.40
CA VAL A 637 -10.98 8.34 -22.66
C VAL A 637 -10.14 7.08 -22.44
N ARG A 638 -9.33 7.03 -21.38
CA ARG A 638 -8.54 5.85 -21.02
C ARG A 638 -9.40 4.62 -20.72
N LEU A 639 -10.55 4.81 -20.06
CA LEU A 639 -11.49 3.73 -19.75
C LEU A 639 -12.11 3.15 -21.03
N THR A 640 -12.48 4.00 -21.99
CA THR A 640 -13.02 3.55 -23.28
C THR A 640 -11.95 2.88 -24.15
N GLU A 641 -10.70 3.35 -24.15
CA GLU A 641 -9.56 2.65 -24.76
C GLU A 641 -9.35 1.25 -24.15
N VAL A 642 -9.37 1.13 -22.82
CA VAL A 642 -9.24 -0.17 -22.13
C VAL A 642 -10.44 -1.08 -22.41
N GLN A 643 -11.67 -0.57 -22.48
CA GLN A 643 -12.84 -1.37 -22.87
C GLN A 643 -12.76 -1.86 -24.33
N LEU A 644 -12.21 -1.05 -25.24
CA LEU A 644 -11.92 -1.46 -26.62
C LEU A 644 -10.83 -2.55 -26.68
N GLN A 645 -9.79 -2.44 -25.86
CA GLN A 645 -8.77 -3.50 -25.74
C GLN A 645 -9.36 -4.79 -25.14
N VAL A 646 -10.16 -4.71 -24.08
CA VAL A 646 -10.81 -5.87 -23.46
C VAL A 646 -11.76 -6.58 -24.43
N THR A 647 -12.52 -5.83 -25.22
CA THR A 647 -13.41 -6.42 -26.24
C THR A 647 -12.62 -7.04 -27.41
N ALA A 648 -11.53 -6.41 -27.87
CA ALA A 648 -10.62 -7.01 -28.84
C ALA A 648 -10.00 -8.32 -28.33
N LEU A 649 -9.41 -8.31 -27.13
CA LEU A 649 -8.82 -9.50 -26.50
C LEU A 649 -9.85 -10.60 -26.23
N THR A 650 -11.11 -10.25 -25.92
CA THR A 650 -12.20 -11.22 -25.76
C THR A 650 -12.56 -11.88 -27.11
N ASN A 651 -12.51 -11.14 -28.21
CA ASN A 651 -12.74 -11.67 -29.54
C ASN A 651 -11.57 -12.53 -30.04
N ASP A 652 -10.32 -12.11 -29.81
CA ASP A 652 -9.13 -12.92 -30.09
C ASP A 652 -9.13 -14.22 -29.26
N LYS A 653 -9.49 -14.15 -27.97
CA LYS A 653 -9.69 -15.33 -27.12
C LYS A 653 -10.72 -16.27 -27.72
N ARG A 654 -11.91 -15.79 -28.10
CA ARG A 654 -12.96 -16.61 -28.74
C ARG A 654 -12.49 -17.24 -30.05
N ARG A 655 -11.69 -16.52 -30.85
CA ARG A 655 -11.08 -17.08 -32.07
C ARG A 655 -10.12 -18.20 -31.72
N MET A 656 -9.22 -18.01 -30.75
CA MET A 656 -8.30 -19.07 -30.33
C MET A 656 -9.01 -20.26 -29.67
N GLU A 657 -10.10 -20.05 -28.93
CA GLU A 657 -10.94 -21.15 -28.41
C GLU A 657 -11.59 -21.95 -29.56
N ALA A 658 -12.01 -21.29 -30.64
CA ALA A 658 -12.51 -21.96 -31.84
C ALA A 658 -11.39 -22.68 -32.64
N ASP A 659 -10.21 -22.06 -32.78
CA ASP A 659 -9.04 -22.66 -33.43
C ASP A 659 -8.56 -23.90 -32.66
N ILE A 660 -8.59 -23.87 -31.32
CA ILE A 660 -8.30 -25.02 -30.45
C ILE A 660 -9.34 -26.14 -30.64
N ALA A 661 -10.64 -25.80 -30.69
CA ALA A 661 -11.68 -26.79 -30.93
C ALA A 661 -11.56 -27.45 -32.33
N ALA A 662 -11.19 -26.67 -33.35
CA ALA A 662 -10.89 -27.21 -34.69
C ALA A 662 -9.67 -28.14 -34.65
N MET A 663 -8.56 -27.72 -34.04
CA MET A 663 -7.36 -28.57 -33.88
C MET A 663 -7.62 -29.83 -33.06
N GLN A 664 -8.54 -29.81 -32.10
CA GLN A 664 -8.99 -31.00 -31.36
C GLN A 664 -9.77 -31.96 -32.27
N SER A 665 -10.66 -31.44 -33.13
CA SER A 665 -11.35 -32.26 -34.13
C SER A 665 -10.38 -32.88 -35.13
N ASP A 666 -9.44 -32.10 -35.67
CA ASP A 666 -8.41 -32.60 -36.59
C ASP A 666 -7.52 -33.68 -35.94
N LEU A 667 -7.23 -33.53 -34.64
CA LEU A 667 -6.48 -34.53 -33.87
C LEU A 667 -7.27 -35.82 -33.64
N ASP A 668 -8.56 -35.72 -33.30
CA ASP A 668 -9.43 -36.89 -33.15
C ASP A 668 -9.61 -37.63 -34.49
N ASP A 669 -9.77 -36.90 -35.60
CA ASP A 669 -9.81 -37.49 -36.94
C ASP A 669 -8.47 -38.15 -37.32
N ALA A 670 -7.33 -37.53 -36.98
CA ALA A 670 -6.02 -38.12 -37.19
C ALA A 670 -5.80 -39.39 -36.33
N LEU A 671 -6.25 -39.41 -35.07
CA LEU A 671 -6.20 -40.57 -34.19
C LEU A 671 -7.12 -41.71 -34.67
N ASN A 672 -8.30 -41.37 -35.18
CA ASN A 672 -9.20 -42.35 -35.81
C ASN A 672 -8.62 -42.90 -37.12
N GLY A 673 -7.97 -42.05 -37.93
CA GLY A 673 -7.22 -42.45 -39.11
C GLY A 673 -6.03 -43.37 -38.79
N GLN A 674 -5.29 -43.08 -37.71
CA GLN A 674 -4.22 -43.94 -37.20
C GLN A 674 -4.77 -45.31 -36.77
N ARG A 675 -5.84 -45.36 -35.96
CA ARG A 675 -6.47 -46.62 -35.54
C ARG A 675 -6.95 -47.45 -36.73
N ALA A 676 -7.55 -46.81 -37.74
CA ALA A 676 -7.97 -47.49 -38.96
C ALA A 676 -6.78 -48.03 -39.79
N ALA A 677 -5.63 -47.35 -39.75
CA ALA A 677 -4.40 -47.83 -40.36
C ALA A 677 -3.74 -48.97 -39.56
N GLU A 678 -3.77 -48.92 -38.23
CA GLU A 678 -3.31 -49.97 -37.31
C GLU A 678 -4.16 -51.24 -37.47
N GLU A 679 -5.49 -51.14 -37.44
CA GLU A 679 -6.38 -52.28 -37.72
C GLU A 679 -6.12 -52.89 -39.11
N ARG A 680 -5.78 -52.06 -40.11
CA ARG A 680 -5.46 -52.54 -41.45
C ARG A 680 -4.10 -53.22 -41.49
N ALA A 681 -3.11 -52.71 -40.75
CA ALA A 681 -1.81 -53.34 -40.60
C ALA A 681 -1.92 -54.69 -39.87
N ASP A 682 -2.71 -54.77 -38.79
CA ASP A 682 -2.95 -56.02 -38.05
C ASP A 682 -3.67 -57.06 -38.92
N ARG A 683 -4.66 -56.67 -39.72
CA ARG A 683 -5.32 -57.58 -40.69
C ARG A 683 -4.33 -58.09 -41.73
N LEU A 684 -3.49 -57.22 -42.29
CA LEU A 684 -2.44 -57.61 -43.24
C LEU A 684 -1.38 -58.49 -42.58
N GLN A 685 -1.02 -58.24 -41.33
CA GLN A 685 -0.06 -59.05 -40.57
C GLN A 685 -0.65 -60.44 -40.27
N ALA A 686 -1.95 -60.53 -39.95
CA ALA A 686 -2.64 -61.80 -39.80
C ALA A 686 -2.71 -62.58 -41.12
N GLU A 687 -2.94 -61.90 -42.25
CA GLU A 687 -2.92 -62.49 -43.60
C GLU A 687 -1.51 -62.98 -43.98
N VAL A 688 -0.46 -62.19 -43.72
CA VAL A 688 0.95 -62.59 -43.91
C VAL A 688 1.30 -63.80 -43.04
N ASN A 689 0.87 -63.83 -41.78
CA ASN A 689 1.10 -64.98 -40.90
C ASN A 689 0.38 -66.23 -41.43
N ARG A 690 -0.87 -66.08 -41.89
CA ARG A 690 -1.64 -67.18 -42.51
C ARG A 690 -0.94 -67.72 -43.76
N LEU A 691 -0.49 -66.84 -44.66
CA LEU A 691 0.26 -67.20 -45.86
C LEU A 691 1.61 -67.85 -45.53
N ALA A 692 2.27 -67.44 -44.45
CA ALA A 692 3.52 -68.06 -43.98
C ALA A 692 3.29 -69.48 -43.43
N ASP A 693 2.18 -69.71 -42.74
CA ASP A 693 1.81 -71.05 -42.27
C ASP A 693 1.29 -71.96 -43.40
N GLU A 694 0.54 -71.42 -44.37
CA GLU A 694 0.19 -72.13 -45.62
C GLU A 694 1.45 -72.50 -46.42
N LEU A 695 2.44 -71.59 -46.52
CA LEU A 695 3.72 -71.87 -47.15
C LEU A 695 4.55 -72.92 -46.40
N ARG A 696 4.54 -72.92 -45.06
CA ARG A 696 5.17 -73.97 -44.25
C ARG A 696 4.51 -75.32 -44.47
N GLN A 697 3.17 -75.36 -44.49
CA GLN A 697 2.40 -76.56 -44.76
C GLN A 697 2.72 -77.12 -46.15
N GLU A 698 2.82 -76.26 -47.17
CA GLU A 698 3.26 -76.68 -48.52
C GLU A 698 4.74 -77.10 -48.57
N GLN A 699 5.62 -76.48 -47.81
CA GLN A 699 7.02 -76.94 -47.69
C GLN A 699 7.13 -78.31 -47.03
N ASP A 700 6.28 -78.62 -46.04
CA ASP A 700 6.26 -79.92 -45.38
C ASP A 700 5.55 -80.98 -46.26
N ASN A 701 4.48 -80.61 -46.98
CA ASN A 701 3.90 -81.43 -48.05
C ASN A 701 4.95 -81.76 -49.11
N TYR A 702 5.74 -80.77 -49.55
CA TYR A 702 6.83 -80.94 -50.51
C TYR A 702 7.93 -81.87 -49.97
N LYS A 703 8.39 -81.69 -48.73
CA LYS A 703 9.38 -82.60 -48.10
C LYS A 703 8.85 -84.03 -48.00
N ASN A 704 7.58 -84.20 -47.64
CA ASN A 704 6.94 -85.52 -47.58
C ASN A 704 6.85 -86.16 -48.96
N ALA A 705 6.47 -85.39 -50.00
CA ALA A 705 6.46 -85.84 -51.39
C ALA A 705 7.86 -86.15 -51.92
N GLU A 706 8.89 -85.36 -51.56
CA GLU A 706 10.28 -85.59 -51.94
C GLU A 706 10.86 -86.83 -51.24
N SER A 707 10.51 -87.05 -49.97
CA SER A 707 10.84 -88.26 -49.21
C SER A 707 10.21 -89.49 -49.84
N LEU A 708 8.91 -89.44 -50.16
CA LEU A 708 8.20 -90.51 -50.86
C LEU A 708 8.79 -90.75 -52.26
N ARG A 709 9.16 -89.70 -52.98
CA ARG A 709 9.85 -89.81 -54.29
C ARG A 709 11.20 -90.49 -54.16
N LYS A 710 12.02 -90.14 -53.15
CA LYS A 710 13.30 -90.80 -52.87
C LYS A 710 13.12 -92.26 -52.46
N GLN A 711 12.08 -92.57 -51.69
CA GLN A 711 11.74 -93.95 -51.32
C GLN A 711 11.33 -94.77 -52.56
N LEU A 712 10.49 -94.20 -53.44
CA LEU A 712 10.14 -94.82 -54.73
C LEU A 712 11.36 -94.92 -55.68
N GLU A 713 12.29 -93.95 -55.69
CA GLU A 713 13.54 -94.07 -56.44
C GLU A 713 14.44 -95.21 -55.91
N ILE A 714 14.44 -95.45 -54.60
CA ILE A 714 15.13 -96.59 -53.98
C ILE A 714 14.45 -97.91 -54.36
N GLU A 715 13.11 -97.99 -54.23
CA GLU A 715 12.36 -99.19 -54.64
C GLU A 715 12.51 -99.50 -56.13
N ILE A 716 12.47 -98.47 -56.99
CA ILE A 716 12.75 -98.61 -58.43
C ILE A 716 14.19 -99.11 -58.65
N ARG A 717 15.19 -98.57 -57.95
CA ARG A 717 16.58 -99.08 -58.03
C ARG A 717 16.69 -100.52 -57.54
N GLU A 718 16.04 -100.91 -56.46
CA GLU A 718 16.03 -102.29 -55.99
C GLU A 718 15.35 -103.23 -57.00
N ILE A 719 14.26 -102.80 -57.62
CA ILE A 719 13.58 -103.54 -58.69
C ILE A 719 14.48 -103.62 -59.93
N THR A 720 15.18 -102.54 -60.31
CA THR A 720 16.15 -102.55 -61.42
C THR A 720 17.32 -103.48 -61.13
N VAL A 721 17.90 -103.47 -59.92
CA VAL A 721 18.96 -104.40 -59.53
C VAL A 721 18.44 -105.84 -59.52
N ARG A 722 17.24 -106.11 -59.00
CA ARG A 722 16.62 -107.45 -59.10
C ARG A 722 16.35 -107.87 -60.54
N LEU A 723 16.01 -106.93 -61.42
CA LEU A 723 15.84 -107.18 -62.85
C LEU A 723 17.19 -107.52 -63.50
N GLU A 724 18.24 -106.73 -63.24
CA GLU A 724 19.62 -107.00 -63.71
C GLU A 724 20.17 -108.32 -63.15
N GLU A 725 19.88 -108.67 -61.90
CA GLU A 725 20.24 -109.96 -61.31
C GLU A 725 19.45 -111.11 -61.92
N ALA A 726 18.15 -110.94 -62.19
CA ALA A 726 17.31 -111.93 -62.87
C ALA A 726 17.72 -112.10 -64.34
N GLU A 727 18.07 -111.02 -65.05
CA GLU A 727 18.61 -111.04 -66.41
C GLU A 727 20.01 -111.66 -66.44
N ALA A 728 20.88 -111.34 -65.48
CA ALA A 728 22.20 -111.97 -65.36
C ALA A 728 22.10 -113.45 -65.01
N PHE A 729 21.13 -113.84 -64.17
CA PHE A 729 20.82 -115.24 -63.87
C PHE A 729 20.28 -115.94 -65.12
N ALA A 730 19.30 -115.36 -65.82
CA ALA A 730 18.73 -115.88 -67.05
C ALA A 730 19.76 -115.96 -68.20
N GLN A 731 20.70 -115.00 -68.30
CA GLN A 731 21.82 -115.08 -69.24
C GLN A 731 22.84 -116.15 -68.86
N ARG A 732 23.11 -116.37 -67.55
CA ARG A 732 24.03 -117.42 -67.08
C ARG A 732 23.43 -118.82 -67.30
N GLU A 733 22.20 -119.04 -66.85
CA GLU A 733 21.43 -120.27 -67.13
C GLU A 733 21.24 -120.46 -68.64
N GLY A 734 20.86 -119.42 -69.38
CA GLY A 734 20.72 -119.44 -70.83
C GLY A 734 22.01 -119.85 -71.54
N LYS A 735 23.16 -119.26 -71.20
CA LYS A 735 24.47 -119.67 -71.73
C LYS A 735 24.82 -121.12 -71.36
N ARG A 736 24.43 -121.59 -70.17
CA ARG A 736 24.62 -122.98 -69.71
C ARG A 736 23.73 -123.98 -70.47
N GLN A 737 22.49 -123.59 -70.76
CA GLN A 737 21.52 -124.36 -71.54
C GLN A 737 21.93 -124.40 -73.01
N ILE A 738 22.39 -123.28 -73.57
CA ILE A 738 22.96 -123.19 -74.92
C ILE A 738 24.21 -124.06 -75.03
N ALA A 739 25.11 -124.05 -74.04
CA ALA A 739 26.29 -124.94 -74.04
C ALA A 739 25.90 -126.43 -74.02
N LYS A 740 24.87 -126.82 -73.24
CA LYS A 740 24.32 -128.19 -73.27
C LYS A 740 23.69 -128.53 -74.63
N LEU A 741 22.94 -127.60 -75.23
CA LEU A 741 22.32 -127.80 -76.55
C LEU A 741 23.38 -127.85 -77.66
N GLN A 742 24.45 -127.06 -77.59
CA GLN A 742 25.58 -127.10 -78.53
C GLN A 742 26.39 -128.41 -78.40
N ALA A 743 26.57 -128.93 -77.19
CA ALA A 743 27.13 -130.28 -77.00
C ALA A 743 26.21 -131.34 -77.61
N ARG A 744 24.89 -131.27 -77.34
CA ARG A 744 23.90 -132.20 -77.89
C ARG A 744 23.79 -132.11 -79.42
N ILE A 745 23.95 -130.92 -80.00
CA ILE A 745 24.00 -130.72 -81.46
C ILE A 745 25.26 -131.37 -82.02
N ARG A 746 26.44 -131.20 -81.42
CA ARG A 746 27.66 -131.91 -81.86
C ARG A 746 27.53 -133.43 -81.77
N ASP A 747 26.90 -133.95 -80.72
CA ASP A 747 26.64 -135.38 -80.59
C ASP A 747 25.69 -135.87 -81.70
N LEU A 748 24.61 -135.12 -81.98
CA LEU A 748 23.67 -135.42 -83.06
C LEU A 748 24.26 -135.22 -84.47
N GLU A 749 25.20 -134.30 -84.66
CA GLU A 749 25.96 -134.10 -85.90
C GLU A 749 26.91 -135.29 -86.15
N ASN A 750 27.57 -135.78 -85.11
CA ASN A 750 28.39 -137.00 -85.17
C ASN A 750 27.55 -138.26 -85.44
N GLU A 751 26.39 -138.39 -84.80
CA GLU A 751 25.43 -139.47 -85.08
C GLU A 751 24.89 -139.37 -86.52
N LEU A 752 24.59 -138.16 -87.00
CA LEU A 752 24.16 -137.91 -88.37
C LEU A 752 25.26 -138.23 -89.40
N GLU A 753 26.53 -137.93 -89.13
CA GLU A 753 27.64 -138.37 -90.01
C GLU A 753 27.80 -139.89 -90.02
N ALA A 754 27.67 -140.55 -88.86
CA ALA A 754 27.75 -142.00 -88.75
C ALA A 754 26.59 -142.69 -89.51
N ASP A 755 25.37 -142.19 -89.35
CA ASP A 755 24.21 -142.68 -90.07
C ASP A 755 24.25 -142.31 -91.55
N GLN A 756 24.77 -141.15 -91.96
CA GLN A 756 25.01 -140.85 -93.37
C GLN A 756 26.06 -141.79 -94.01
N ARG A 757 27.07 -142.26 -93.28
CA ARG A 757 27.99 -143.31 -93.78
C ARG A 757 27.23 -144.63 -93.97
N ARG A 758 26.46 -145.07 -92.98
CA ARG A 758 25.58 -146.24 -93.09
C ARG A 758 24.57 -146.12 -94.23
N LEU A 759 24.00 -144.94 -94.46
CA LEU A 759 23.01 -144.69 -95.52
C LEU A 759 23.66 -144.70 -96.91
N ARG A 760 24.92 -144.27 -97.05
CA ARG A 760 25.69 -144.40 -98.30
C ARG A 760 26.03 -145.86 -98.60
N GLU A 761 26.41 -146.65 -97.59
CA GLU A 761 26.66 -148.08 -97.72
C GLU A 761 25.36 -148.85 -98.04
N ALA A 762 24.27 -148.57 -97.32
CA ALA A 762 22.95 -149.13 -97.58
C ALA A 762 22.42 -148.74 -98.97
N ALA A 763 22.62 -147.50 -99.42
CA ALA A 763 22.22 -147.06 -100.77
C ALA A 763 23.07 -147.72 -101.88
N ALA A 764 24.36 -147.99 -101.63
CA ALA A 764 25.19 -148.76 -102.56
C ALA A 764 24.72 -150.22 -102.66
N SER A 765 24.39 -150.85 -101.53
CA SER A 765 23.80 -152.20 -101.49
C SER A 765 22.41 -152.23 -102.14
N ALA A 766 21.54 -151.26 -101.86
CA ALA A 766 20.21 -151.14 -102.44
C ALA A 766 20.28 -150.98 -103.96
N ARG A 767 21.17 -150.15 -104.51
CA ARG A 767 21.37 -150.02 -105.97
C ARG A 767 21.89 -151.31 -106.62
N LYS A 768 22.57 -152.19 -105.86
CA LYS A 768 23.01 -153.51 -106.34
C LYS A 768 21.84 -154.49 -106.39
N PHE A 769 21.01 -154.53 -105.35
CA PHE A 769 19.78 -155.33 -105.32
C PHE A 769 18.70 -154.80 -106.28
N GLU A 770 18.62 -153.49 -106.52
CA GLU A 770 17.66 -152.88 -107.46
C GLU A 770 17.99 -153.24 -108.92
N ARG A 771 19.27 -153.43 -109.27
CA ARG A 771 19.66 -153.99 -110.58
C ARG A 771 19.23 -155.43 -110.72
N GLN A 772 19.55 -156.28 -109.74
CA GLN A 772 19.12 -157.69 -109.74
C GLN A 772 17.59 -157.82 -109.78
N TRP A 773 16.87 -156.97 -109.03
CA TRP A 773 15.41 -156.92 -109.05
C TRP A 773 14.88 -156.52 -110.43
N LYS A 774 15.42 -155.47 -111.07
CA LYS A 774 15.02 -155.06 -112.43
C LYS A 774 15.29 -156.14 -113.49
N GLU A 775 16.38 -156.88 -113.39
CA GLU A 775 16.65 -158.04 -114.24
C GLU A 775 15.60 -159.15 -114.03
N THR A 776 15.25 -159.49 -112.77
CA THR A 776 14.19 -160.48 -112.49
C THR A 776 12.79 -160.03 -112.88
N VAL A 777 12.48 -158.73 -112.81
CA VAL A 777 11.19 -158.17 -113.25
C VAL A 777 11.10 -158.19 -114.78
N GLN A 778 12.17 -157.81 -115.50
CA GLN A 778 12.18 -157.93 -116.96
C GLN A 778 12.05 -159.39 -117.43
N ALA A 779 12.67 -160.35 -116.75
CA ALA A 779 12.44 -161.77 -117.01
C ALA A 779 10.96 -162.16 -116.78
N SER A 780 10.38 -161.79 -115.63
CA SER A 780 8.99 -162.10 -115.30
C SER A 780 7.96 -161.43 -116.24
N ASP A 781 8.25 -160.24 -116.77
CA ASP A 781 7.34 -159.55 -117.69
C ASP A 781 7.46 -160.07 -119.14
N GLU A 782 8.62 -160.60 -119.53
CA GLU A 782 8.77 -161.32 -120.79
C GLU A 782 8.09 -162.70 -120.72
N ASP A 783 8.21 -163.42 -119.61
CA ASP A 783 7.45 -164.66 -119.34
C ASP A 783 5.93 -164.40 -119.36
N ARG A 784 5.47 -163.28 -118.78
CA ARG A 784 4.04 -162.88 -118.85
C ARG A 784 3.57 -162.58 -120.27
N ARG A 785 4.41 -162.02 -121.13
CA ARG A 785 4.08 -161.83 -122.56
C ARG A 785 3.95 -163.17 -123.27
N GLN A 786 4.86 -164.11 -123.04
CA GLN A 786 4.75 -165.47 -123.61
C GLN A 786 3.48 -166.19 -123.12
N VAL A 787 3.13 -166.07 -121.83
CA VAL A 787 1.87 -166.63 -121.29
C VAL A 787 0.64 -165.97 -121.91
N ALA A 788 0.64 -164.64 -122.12
CA ALA A 788 -0.46 -163.94 -122.78
C ALA A 788 -0.64 -164.37 -124.25
N GLU A 789 0.47 -164.59 -124.97
CA GLU A 789 0.47 -165.07 -126.35
C GLU A 789 -0.03 -166.53 -126.46
N LEU A 790 0.39 -167.40 -125.53
CA LEU A 790 -0.16 -168.77 -125.40
C LEU A 790 -1.65 -168.77 -125.01
N THR A 791 -2.11 -167.80 -124.21
CA THR A 791 -3.52 -167.64 -123.88
C THR A 791 -4.34 -167.23 -125.11
N SER A 792 -3.83 -166.29 -125.92
CA SER A 792 -4.43 -165.89 -127.20
C SER A 792 -4.58 -167.07 -128.17
N ILE A 793 -3.57 -167.95 -128.26
CA ILE A 793 -3.63 -169.18 -129.06
C ILE A 793 -4.67 -170.17 -128.48
N THR A 794 -4.77 -170.27 -127.16
CA THR A 794 -5.75 -171.13 -126.46
C THR A 794 -7.20 -170.66 -126.70
N ASP A 795 -7.45 -169.36 -126.73
CA ASP A 795 -8.78 -168.81 -127.04
C ASP A 795 -9.15 -169.00 -128.52
N GLN A 796 -8.19 -168.89 -129.44
CA GLN A 796 -8.40 -169.23 -130.85
C GLN A 796 -8.70 -170.73 -131.07
N LEU A 797 -8.10 -171.61 -130.28
CA LEU A 797 -8.46 -173.04 -130.25
C LEU A 797 -9.84 -173.27 -129.60
N THR A 798 -10.19 -172.52 -128.55
CA THR A 798 -11.50 -172.60 -127.89
C THR A 798 -12.63 -172.15 -128.82
N MET A 799 -12.40 -171.12 -129.63
CA MET A 799 -13.33 -170.69 -130.70
C MET A 799 -13.53 -171.79 -131.75
N LYS A 800 -12.49 -172.55 -132.11
CA LYS A 800 -12.60 -173.73 -132.99
C LYS A 800 -13.34 -174.91 -132.33
N CYS A 801 -13.10 -175.16 -131.04
CA CYS A 801 -13.83 -176.19 -130.29
C CYS A 801 -15.33 -175.90 -130.19
N LYS A 802 -15.74 -174.62 -130.05
CA LYS A 802 -17.16 -174.24 -130.01
C LYS A 802 -17.84 -174.34 -131.38
N THR A 803 -17.16 -174.07 -132.50
CA THR A 803 -17.72 -174.38 -133.83
C THR A 803 -17.87 -175.88 -134.07
N TYR A 804 -16.94 -176.72 -133.60
CA TYR A 804 -17.16 -178.17 -133.62
C TYR A 804 -18.29 -178.62 -132.68
N LYS A 805 -18.48 -177.96 -131.53
CA LYS A 805 -19.59 -178.26 -130.63
C LYS A 805 -20.95 -177.97 -131.28
N ARG A 806 -21.06 -176.87 -132.04
CA ARG A 806 -22.23 -176.54 -132.85
C ARG A 806 -22.53 -177.60 -133.92
N MET A 807 -21.50 -178.20 -134.53
CA MET A 807 -21.64 -179.32 -135.48
C MET A 807 -21.99 -180.66 -134.81
N ILE A 808 -21.77 -180.81 -133.49
CA ILE A 808 -22.17 -182.01 -132.73
C ILE A 808 -23.61 -181.89 -132.23
N GLU A 809 -24.01 -180.73 -131.73
CA GLU A 809 -25.39 -180.50 -131.26
C GLU A 809 -26.38 -180.55 -132.45
N GLU A 810 -25.97 -180.10 -133.65
CA GLU A 810 -26.69 -180.32 -134.93
C GLU A 810 -26.80 -181.82 -135.34
N ALA A 811 -26.05 -182.74 -134.69
CA ALA A 811 -26.21 -184.19 -134.82
C ALA A 811 -27.02 -184.80 -133.64
N GLU A 812 -27.03 -184.19 -132.46
CA GLU A 812 -27.83 -184.63 -131.32
C GLU A 812 -29.34 -184.36 -131.53
N ASP A 813 -29.69 -183.28 -132.24
CA ASP A 813 -31.06 -183.02 -132.72
C ASP A 813 -31.58 -184.19 -133.61
N VAL A 814 -30.70 -184.87 -134.36
CA VAL A 814 -31.06 -186.04 -135.18
C VAL A 814 -31.18 -187.32 -134.34
N ALA A 815 -30.39 -187.45 -133.27
CA ALA A 815 -30.43 -188.61 -132.36
C ALA A 815 -31.67 -188.61 -131.45
N SER A 816 -32.05 -187.45 -130.89
CA SER A 816 -33.19 -187.33 -129.97
C SER A 816 -34.53 -187.67 -130.65
N ILE A 817 -34.69 -187.30 -131.93
CA ILE A 817 -35.83 -187.67 -132.79
C ILE A 817 -35.94 -189.20 -132.98
N THR A 818 -34.85 -189.96 -132.78
CA THR A 818 -34.82 -191.42 -132.86
C THR A 818 -35.08 -192.09 -131.49
N MET A 819 -34.61 -191.49 -130.39
CA MET A 819 -35.02 -191.85 -129.00
C MET A 819 -36.54 -191.73 -128.79
N ASN A 820 -37.19 -190.84 -129.55
CA ASN A 820 -38.65 -190.62 -129.61
C ASN A 820 -39.49 -191.87 -129.95
N LYS A 821 -38.87 -193.02 -130.29
CA LYS A 821 -39.56 -194.25 -130.70
C LYS A 821 -39.31 -195.48 -129.79
N TYR A 822 -38.27 -195.47 -128.94
CA TYR A 822 -37.97 -196.62 -128.06
C TYR A 822 -38.81 -196.63 -126.77
N ARG A 823 -38.93 -195.50 -126.05
CA ARG A 823 -39.75 -195.44 -124.82
C ARG A 823 -41.25 -195.66 -125.06
N LYS A 824 -41.72 -195.48 -126.29
CA LYS A 824 -43.09 -195.81 -126.70
C LYS A 824 -43.33 -197.33 -126.84
N ALA A 825 -42.26 -198.13 -126.94
CA ALA A 825 -42.30 -199.60 -126.86
C ALA A 825 -42.09 -200.14 -125.44
N GLN A 826 -41.37 -199.41 -124.57
CA GLN A 826 -41.29 -199.71 -123.13
C GLN A 826 -42.68 -199.71 -122.46
N SER A 827 -43.63 -198.94 -123.02
CA SER A 827 -45.04 -198.88 -122.62
C SER A 827 -45.83 -200.20 -122.73
N LEU A 828 -45.26 -201.29 -123.25
CA LEU A 828 -46.01 -202.50 -123.63
C LEU A 828 -45.46 -203.83 -123.07
N ILE A 829 -44.39 -203.80 -122.26
CA ILE A 829 -43.84 -205.01 -121.61
C ILE A 829 -44.06 -204.99 -120.08
N ASP A 830 -44.02 -203.83 -119.43
CA ASP A 830 -44.41 -203.71 -118.01
C ASP A 830 -45.94 -203.73 -117.82
N GLU A 831 -46.74 -203.70 -118.90
CA GLU A 831 -48.15 -204.11 -118.87
C GLU A 831 -48.31 -205.65 -118.81
N ALA A 832 -47.24 -206.42 -119.04
CA ALA A 832 -47.23 -207.88 -118.95
C ALA A 832 -46.54 -208.37 -117.66
N GLU A 833 -45.50 -207.70 -117.18
CA GLU A 833 -44.94 -207.97 -115.86
C GLU A 833 -45.86 -207.46 -114.74
N GLN A 834 -46.47 -208.43 -114.06
CA GLN A 834 -47.16 -208.26 -112.77
C GLN A 834 -48.59 -207.69 -112.78
N ARG A 835 -49.28 -207.95 -113.91
CA ARG A 835 -50.66 -208.53 -113.88
C ARG A 835 -50.74 -209.90 -113.14
N ALA A 836 -49.64 -210.36 -112.52
CA ALA A 836 -49.48 -211.57 -111.72
C ALA A 836 -49.46 -211.31 -110.19
N ASP A 837 -49.01 -210.15 -109.68
CA ASP A 837 -49.14 -209.81 -108.25
C ASP A 837 -50.55 -209.31 -107.89
N MET A 838 -51.36 -209.03 -108.92
CA MET A 838 -52.84 -208.91 -108.86
C MET A 838 -53.56 -210.20 -108.40
N ALA A 839 -52.85 -211.23 -107.94
CA ALA A 839 -53.41 -212.47 -107.42
C ALA A 839 -53.27 -212.67 -105.88
N GLU A 840 -52.24 -212.14 -105.21
CA GLU A 840 -51.83 -212.70 -103.89
C GLU A 840 -51.57 -211.70 -102.73
N LYS A 841 -52.06 -210.45 -102.85
CA LYS A 841 -52.62 -209.75 -101.67
C LYS A 841 -53.79 -208.81 -101.96
N ASN A 842 -54.52 -209.13 -103.02
CA ASN A 842 -55.98 -209.10 -102.93
C ASN A 842 -56.40 -209.89 -101.69
N LEU A 843 -57.45 -209.42 -101.00
CA LEU A 843 -58.08 -210.08 -99.86
C LEU A 843 -57.20 -210.20 -98.59
N GLN A 844 -57.76 -209.66 -97.51
CA GLN A 844 -57.34 -209.85 -96.12
C GLN A 844 -56.06 -209.10 -95.67
N THR A 845 -56.17 -207.97 -94.98
CA THR A 845 -57.36 -207.33 -94.40
C THR A 845 -57.04 -205.84 -94.17
N VAL A 846 -57.93 -204.86 -94.38
CA VAL A 846 -59.29 -204.71 -93.82
C VAL A 846 -59.32 -204.87 -92.27
N ARG A 847 -58.15 -204.94 -91.59
CA ARG A 847 -57.99 -205.10 -90.13
C ARG A 847 -56.75 -204.37 -89.55
N ARG A 848 -56.65 -203.04 -89.82
CA ARG A 848 -56.07 -201.96 -88.96
C ARG A 848 -54.53 -201.68 -88.90
N SER A 849 -54.14 -200.38 -88.86
CA SER A 849 -52.85 -199.71 -88.42
C SER A 849 -51.88 -199.04 -89.48
N ARG A 850 -50.84 -198.25 -89.06
CA ARG A 850 -50.11 -197.13 -89.78
C ARG A 850 -48.53 -197.24 -89.84
N SER A 851 -47.81 -196.62 -90.82
CA SER A 851 -46.46 -195.87 -90.75
C SER A 851 -45.17 -196.25 -91.63
N MET A 852 -44.42 -195.23 -92.16
CA MET A 852 -42.92 -195.01 -92.45
C MET A 852 -41.95 -195.66 -93.55
N SER A 853 -41.23 -194.80 -94.36
CA SER A 853 -39.74 -194.59 -94.68
C SER A 853 -38.66 -195.48 -95.48
N VAL A 854 -37.74 -194.81 -96.27
CA VAL A 854 -36.27 -195.04 -96.73
C VAL A 854 -35.77 -196.14 -97.77
N SER A 855 -34.64 -195.88 -98.51
CA SER A 855 -33.58 -196.80 -99.18
C SER A 855 -33.60 -197.12 -100.72
N ARG A 856 -32.54 -197.55 -101.50
CA ARG A 856 -31.02 -197.41 -101.55
C ARG A 856 -30.34 -198.06 -102.84
N GLU A 857 -29.08 -197.69 -103.24
CA GLU A 857 -28.02 -198.39 -104.09
C GLU A 857 -28.16 -198.64 -105.66
N VAL A 858 -27.15 -198.40 -106.55
CA VAL A 858 -26.00 -199.19 -107.16
C VAL A 858 -26.41 -200.30 -108.20
N THR A 859 -25.94 -200.40 -109.48
CA THR A 859 -24.67 -201.03 -110.01
C THR A 859 -24.63 -201.10 -111.59
N ARG A 860 -23.43 -201.11 -112.25
CA ARG A 860 -22.95 -201.69 -113.58
C ARG A 860 -23.88 -201.79 -114.84
N VAL A 861 -23.39 -201.82 -116.10
CA VAL A 861 -22.59 -202.81 -116.89
C VAL A 861 -21.92 -202.04 -118.08
N VAL A 862 -20.60 -202.09 -118.36
CA VAL A 862 -19.79 -203.07 -119.14
C VAL A 862 -20.09 -203.18 -120.66
N ARG A 863 -19.04 -202.93 -121.47
CA ARG A 863 -18.72 -203.41 -122.84
C ARG A 863 -19.79 -203.40 -123.95
N VAL A 864 -19.43 -202.68 -125.03
CA VAL A 864 -19.99 -202.70 -126.40
C VAL A 864 -21.40 -202.12 -126.49
#